data_AF-A0A8C4IID3-F1
#
_entry.id   AF-A0A8C4IID3-F1
#
_cell.length_a   1.000
_cell.length_b   1.000
_cell.length_c   1.000
_cell.angle_alpha   90.00
_cell.angle_beta   90.00
_cell.angle_gamma   90.00
#
_symmetry.space_group_name_H-M   'P 1'
#
loop_
_entity.id
_entity.type
_entity.pdbx_description
1 polymer ?
#
loop_
_entity_poly.entity_id
_entity_poly.type
_entity_poly.pdbx_seq_one_letter_code
_entity_poly.pdbx_strand_id
1 'polypeptide(L)'
;KCNMSEIGEIDEGFYSRQLYVLGHDAMHRMGTASVLIAGMRGLGIEIAKNVILSGVKSVTIQDEGQTVWTDLSSQFFLKEAHLGQNRATCSIQQLSALNPRVRVFAHTGPLDDTLLLQFQVVVLTDSSLDDQKRFGELCHLHGIKFIVADTKGLCGQLFCDFGEEFEVLDRDGEAPESATIQSISKVITFHLSPLSPGEYSFSIGDTSAFSEYKRGGIVTEVKQPLSFTFCDHQSNLQDCFHLLLDIIHPMQPDADALLDMVRELNTVAKLKQLDEAAVQKLSYTARGDLAPMNAFIGGLAAQEVIKACSGKFMPLQQWLYFDAFECLPEVEDQLAECSRLEGTRYDGQIAVFGSAFQKKLERQKYFLVGAGAIGCELLKNFALIGLGAGEEGHITVTDMDFIEKSNLNRQFLFRSQDIGKPKSEVAAKAVQEMNPQMKITAHQNRLDPDSEAVFDYNFFMGLDGVAAALDNVEARIYLDQRCIQHQKPMLEGGTQGSKGHTLVVVPHLTESYGQPKTNANNAIPLCTLKNFPHRIEHTLQWARDQFEGQFKQTPENRTLGHGDAEALEVLGGVWNSLEDIKDGGQHPTSWEDCVSWARCKWETVYNNDIRQLLHCLPPEKVTATGLPFWSGSKRCPHPLTFDLKNTTHMEYVVAAANLYGQIYGIKGTRDCTSIREILEKVHVPPFTPKSSVKIHVTDKEMKEAKERDSDDAEKARLEELKGKLASPSMKSSAKQMYPIDFEKDDDSNFHMDYIVAASNLRAENYDIPAADRHKVNIFTMSSSDQISVHRNGLLTYCSWSRTNHSTLPVAWEVTPEPGLVPAAATDTHSQDRWRVAGGWVLLSEGRQKRFTLL
;
A
#
# COMPACT_ATOMS: atom_id res chain seq x y z
N LYS A 1 1.64 -0.68 -30.99
CA LYS A 1 3.05 -0.55 -30.54
C LYS A 1 3.42 0.92 -30.63
N CYS A 2 3.24 1.68 -29.54
CA CYS A 2 3.72 3.06 -29.47
C CYS A 2 5.24 3.07 -29.37
N ASN A 3 5.87 4.02 -30.06
CA ASN A 3 7.31 4.23 -30.02
C ASN A 3 7.68 4.70 -28.61
N MET A 4 8.30 3.84 -27.80
CA MET A 4 8.62 4.10 -26.38
C MET A 4 9.68 5.21 -26.18
N SER A 5 10.27 5.75 -27.25
CA SER A 5 11.38 6.70 -27.18
C SER A 5 10.99 8.16 -26.90
N GLU A 6 9.70 8.51 -26.92
CA GLU A 6 9.22 9.88 -26.65
C GLU A 6 8.54 10.05 -25.28
N ILE A 7 8.34 8.96 -24.53
CA ILE A 7 7.71 9.01 -23.21
C ILE A 7 8.80 9.23 -22.17
N GLY A 8 8.74 10.35 -21.44
CA GLY A 8 9.68 10.65 -20.37
C GLY A 8 9.75 9.50 -19.35
N GLU A 9 10.95 9.24 -18.84
CA GLU A 9 11.20 8.21 -17.84
C GLU A 9 10.40 8.49 -16.55
N ILE A 10 9.74 7.46 -16.00
CA ILE A 10 8.93 7.61 -14.78
C ILE A 10 9.89 7.86 -13.60
N ASP A 11 9.65 8.91 -12.81
CA ASP A 11 10.39 9.14 -11.57
C ASP A 11 9.97 8.13 -10.50
N GLU A 12 10.63 6.98 -10.48
CA GLU A 12 10.37 5.90 -9.52
C GLU A 12 10.52 6.36 -8.07
N GLY A 13 11.37 7.36 -7.78
CA GLY A 13 11.53 7.90 -6.44
C GLY A 13 10.33 8.73 -5.97
N PHE A 14 9.64 9.42 -6.87
CA PHE A 14 8.41 10.16 -6.55
C PHE A 14 7.18 9.24 -6.56
N TYR A 15 7.04 8.39 -7.59
CA TYR A 15 5.87 7.53 -7.79
C TYR A 15 5.99 6.14 -7.17
N SER A 16 7.04 5.83 -6.41
CA SER A 16 7.36 4.50 -5.85
C SER A 16 6.11 3.76 -5.37
N ARG A 17 5.34 4.35 -4.43
CA ARG A 17 4.17 3.68 -3.84
C ARG A 17 3.00 3.54 -4.80
N GLN A 18 2.81 4.49 -5.71
CA GLN A 18 1.74 4.46 -6.71
C GLN A 18 2.03 3.46 -7.83
N LEU A 19 3.30 3.26 -8.18
CA LEU A 19 3.72 2.25 -9.16
C LEU A 19 3.33 0.84 -8.72
N TYR A 20 3.29 0.56 -7.42
CA TYR A 20 2.83 -0.74 -6.93
C TYR A 20 1.32 -0.96 -7.06
N VAL A 21 0.55 0.12 -7.22
CA VAL A 21 -0.91 0.07 -7.39
C VAL A 21 -1.26 0.00 -8.88
N LEU A 22 -0.62 0.85 -9.69
CA LEU A 22 -0.97 1.03 -11.10
C LEU A 22 -0.04 0.22 -12.04
N GLY A 23 1.24 0.14 -11.72
CA GLY A 23 2.28 -0.39 -12.61
C GLY A 23 2.71 0.61 -13.69
N HIS A 24 3.89 0.38 -14.26
CA HIS A 24 4.52 1.27 -15.26
C HIS A 24 3.65 1.49 -16.50
N ASP A 25 3.00 0.44 -17.02
CA ASP A 25 2.19 0.54 -18.23
C ASP A 25 1.01 1.50 -18.09
N ALA A 26 0.32 1.46 -16.95
CA ALA A 26 -0.78 2.37 -16.64
C ALA A 26 -0.27 3.81 -16.48
N MET A 27 0.83 3.99 -15.75
CA MET A 27 1.49 5.29 -15.56
C MET A 27 1.95 5.92 -16.88
N HIS A 28 2.52 5.13 -17.80
CA HIS A 28 2.90 5.62 -19.12
C HIS A 28 1.70 6.10 -19.94
N ARG A 29 0.56 5.39 -19.91
CA ARG A 29 -0.66 5.84 -20.58
C ARG A 29 -1.19 7.14 -19.95
N MET A 30 -1.25 7.22 -18.63
CA MET A 30 -1.63 8.43 -17.90
C MET A 30 -0.73 9.63 -18.26
N GLY A 31 0.58 9.43 -18.36
CA GLY A 31 1.54 10.46 -18.72
C GLY A 31 1.35 11.08 -20.11
N THR A 32 0.45 10.53 -20.93
CA THR A 32 0.05 11.10 -22.24
C THR A 32 -1.30 11.81 -22.20
N ALA A 33 -2.11 11.62 -21.16
CA ALA A 33 -3.48 12.11 -21.06
C ALA A 33 -3.57 13.57 -20.61
N SER A 34 -4.38 14.35 -21.32
CA SER A 34 -4.80 15.69 -20.93
C SER A 34 -6.22 15.68 -20.38
N VAL A 35 -6.40 16.31 -19.23
CA VAL A 35 -7.65 16.28 -18.45
C VAL A 35 -8.17 17.70 -18.28
N LEU A 36 -9.47 17.89 -18.52
CA LEU A 36 -10.21 19.10 -18.14
C LEU A 36 -11.02 18.82 -16.88
N ILE A 37 -10.96 19.74 -15.90
CA ILE A 37 -11.81 19.71 -14.71
C ILE A 37 -12.53 21.06 -14.63
N ALA A 38 -13.85 21.04 -14.83
CA ALA A 38 -14.71 22.22 -14.81
C ALA A 38 -15.41 22.36 -13.45
N GLY A 39 -15.38 23.59 -12.90
CA GLY A 39 -15.80 23.94 -11.55
C GLY A 39 -14.64 23.76 -10.55
N MET A 40 -14.26 24.84 -9.84
CA MET A 40 -13.11 24.90 -8.91
C MET A 40 -13.52 25.29 -7.48
N ARG A 41 -14.67 24.77 -7.05
CA ARG A 41 -15.08 24.73 -5.64
C ARG A 41 -14.38 23.57 -4.91
N GLY A 42 -14.85 23.19 -3.73
CA GLY A 42 -14.23 22.13 -2.93
C GLY A 42 -14.10 20.78 -3.64
N LEU A 43 -15.13 20.33 -4.35
CA LEU A 43 -15.09 19.07 -5.08
C LEU A 43 -14.06 19.11 -6.23
N GLY A 44 -14.12 20.14 -7.07
CA GLY A 44 -13.21 20.31 -8.19
C GLY A 44 -11.73 20.40 -7.78
N ILE A 45 -11.41 21.14 -6.70
CA ILE A 45 -10.03 21.23 -6.21
C ILE A 45 -9.52 19.88 -5.68
N GLU A 46 -10.39 19.08 -5.05
CA GLU A 46 -10.03 17.75 -4.54
C GLU A 46 -9.71 16.79 -5.70
N ILE A 47 -10.54 16.79 -6.74
CA ILE A 47 -10.31 16.00 -7.96
C ILE A 47 -8.99 16.44 -8.60
N ALA A 48 -8.78 17.76 -8.79
CA ALA A 48 -7.57 18.29 -9.39
C ALA A 48 -6.31 17.91 -8.61
N LYS A 49 -6.33 18.03 -7.27
CA LYS A 49 -5.24 17.61 -6.39
C LYS A 49 -4.83 16.16 -6.65
N ASN A 50 -5.80 15.24 -6.61
CA ASN A 50 -5.55 13.81 -6.79
C ASN A 50 -5.09 13.45 -8.22
N VAL A 51 -5.68 14.05 -9.26
CA VAL A 51 -5.29 13.81 -10.65
C VAL A 51 -3.88 14.34 -10.96
N ILE A 52 -3.52 15.51 -10.42
CA ILE A 52 -2.18 16.09 -10.58
C ILE A 52 -1.13 15.26 -9.85
N LEU A 53 -1.40 14.84 -8.61
CA LEU A 53 -0.50 13.95 -7.86
C LEU A 53 -0.31 12.60 -8.55
N SER A 54 -1.34 12.11 -9.24
CA SER A 54 -1.29 10.86 -10.00
C SER A 54 -0.41 10.91 -11.25
N GLY A 55 -0.14 12.08 -11.80
CA GLY A 55 0.86 12.25 -12.87
C GLY A 55 0.33 12.10 -14.30
N VAL A 56 -0.74 12.82 -14.64
CA VAL A 56 -1.19 12.98 -16.04
C VAL A 56 -0.32 13.96 -16.84
N LYS A 57 -0.46 14.05 -18.17
CA LYS A 57 0.32 15.00 -19.00
C LYS A 57 0.04 16.46 -18.65
N SER A 58 -1.23 16.79 -18.49
CA SER A 58 -1.67 18.14 -18.14
C SER A 58 -3.09 18.15 -17.60
N VAL A 59 -3.34 19.10 -16.71
CA VAL A 59 -4.68 19.40 -16.18
C VAL A 59 -5.02 20.85 -16.51
N THR A 60 -6.15 21.06 -17.17
CA THR A 60 -6.75 22.38 -17.28
C THR A 60 -7.90 22.47 -16.29
N ILE A 61 -7.83 23.45 -15.39
CA ILE A 61 -8.93 23.79 -14.49
C ILE A 61 -9.74 24.92 -15.10
N GLN A 62 -11.06 24.77 -15.15
CA GLN A 62 -11.97 25.77 -15.69
C GLN A 62 -12.97 26.23 -14.63
N ASP A 63 -13.14 27.54 -14.47
CA ASP A 63 -14.18 28.13 -13.63
C ASP A 63 -14.39 29.60 -13.99
N GLU A 64 -15.65 30.02 -14.22
CA GLU A 64 -16.02 31.42 -14.46
C GLU A 64 -16.25 32.20 -13.16
N GLY A 65 -16.54 31.49 -12.07
CA GLY A 65 -16.97 32.03 -10.80
C GLY A 65 -15.87 32.70 -9.97
N GLN A 66 -16.32 33.61 -9.11
CA GLN A 66 -15.49 34.30 -8.13
C GLN A 66 -15.57 33.60 -6.78
N THR A 67 -14.48 33.69 -6.03
CA THR A 67 -14.37 33.14 -4.67
C THR A 67 -15.34 33.85 -3.74
N VAL A 68 -16.16 33.06 -3.05
CA VAL A 68 -17.09 33.51 -2.00
C VAL A 68 -16.85 32.76 -0.70
N TRP A 69 -17.45 33.21 0.40
CA TRP A 69 -17.28 32.61 1.73
C TRP A 69 -17.59 31.12 1.78
N THR A 70 -18.64 30.67 1.10
CA THR A 70 -19.02 29.26 1.07
C THR A 70 -17.96 28.38 0.45
N ASP A 71 -17.16 28.89 -0.50
CA ASP A 71 -16.08 28.10 -1.12
C ASP A 71 -14.97 27.75 -0.10
N LEU A 72 -14.71 28.62 0.89
CA LEU A 72 -13.68 28.37 1.92
C LEU A 72 -14.05 27.24 2.89
N SER A 73 -15.30 26.75 2.85
CA SER A 73 -15.78 25.62 3.66
C SER A 73 -15.10 24.31 3.27
N SER A 74 -14.62 24.21 2.02
CA SER A 74 -14.08 22.97 1.49
C SER A 74 -12.92 23.16 0.47
N GLN A 75 -12.70 24.38 -0.04
CA GLN A 75 -11.60 24.68 -0.96
C GLN A 75 -10.33 25.08 -0.19
N PHE A 76 -9.43 24.12 0.02
CA PHE A 76 -8.23 24.25 0.87
C PHE A 76 -7.07 25.10 0.33
N PHE A 77 -7.14 25.61 -0.89
CA PHE A 77 -6.17 26.57 -1.44
C PHE A 77 -6.69 28.01 -1.48
N LEU A 78 -8.00 28.21 -1.32
CA LEU A 78 -8.56 29.56 -1.20
C LEU A 78 -8.32 30.13 0.21
N LYS A 79 -8.16 31.44 0.26
CA LYS A 79 -7.92 32.23 1.48
C LYS A 79 -8.90 33.39 1.47
N GLU A 80 -9.12 34.01 2.62
CA GLU A 80 -9.98 35.21 2.72
C GLU A 80 -9.54 36.33 1.77
N ALA A 81 -8.22 36.46 1.55
CA ALA A 81 -7.66 37.42 0.60
C ALA A 81 -8.07 37.18 -0.88
N HIS A 82 -8.58 36.00 -1.21
CA HIS A 82 -9.04 35.66 -2.56
C HIS A 82 -10.51 35.99 -2.82
N LEU A 83 -11.29 36.42 -1.81
CA LEU A 83 -12.70 36.79 -1.98
C LEU A 83 -12.88 37.81 -3.13
N GLY A 84 -13.81 37.51 -4.05
CA GLY A 84 -14.06 38.30 -5.26
C GLY A 84 -13.10 38.04 -6.42
N GLN A 85 -12.07 37.20 -6.25
CA GLN A 85 -11.15 36.80 -7.32
C GLN A 85 -11.57 35.45 -7.92
N ASN A 86 -11.24 35.21 -9.20
CA ASN A 86 -11.62 33.98 -9.89
C ASN A 86 -10.98 32.73 -9.22
N ARG A 87 -11.78 31.68 -9.02
CA ARG A 87 -11.36 30.47 -8.29
C ARG A 87 -10.23 29.71 -8.98
N ALA A 88 -10.29 29.58 -10.30
CA ALA A 88 -9.29 28.86 -11.08
C ALA A 88 -7.94 29.59 -11.07
N THR A 89 -7.94 30.92 -11.26
CA THR A 89 -6.68 31.70 -11.24
C THR A 89 -6.03 31.70 -9.86
N CYS A 90 -6.82 31.74 -8.78
CA CYS A 90 -6.30 31.70 -7.41
C CYS A 90 -5.68 30.35 -7.03
N SER A 91 -6.03 29.27 -7.74
CA SER A 91 -5.63 27.90 -7.39
C SER A 91 -4.43 27.39 -8.19
N ILE A 92 -4.09 28.04 -9.31
CA ILE A 92 -3.12 27.51 -10.29
C ILE A 92 -1.72 27.32 -9.69
N GLN A 93 -1.26 28.25 -8.85
CA GLN A 93 0.09 28.21 -8.30
C GLN A 93 0.26 27.01 -7.36
N GLN A 94 -0.71 26.79 -6.48
CA GLN A 94 -0.69 25.73 -5.47
C GLN A 94 -0.83 24.36 -6.12
N LEU A 95 -1.73 24.22 -7.11
CA LEU A 95 -1.90 23.00 -7.89
C LEU A 95 -0.65 22.65 -8.71
N SER A 96 -0.04 23.63 -9.38
CA SER A 96 1.22 23.44 -10.12
C SER A 96 2.36 22.98 -9.22
N ALA A 97 2.39 23.41 -7.96
CA ALA A 97 3.41 23.05 -6.99
C ALA A 97 3.29 21.62 -6.44
N LEU A 98 2.13 20.95 -6.62
CA LEU A 98 1.93 19.57 -6.17
C LEU A 98 2.80 18.58 -6.96
N ASN A 99 2.89 18.78 -8.27
CA ASN A 99 3.65 17.90 -9.14
C ASN A 99 4.22 18.69 -10.34
N PRO A 100 5.51 19.08 -10.29
CA PRO A 100 6.15 19.87 -11.36
C PRO A 100 6.17 19.20 -12.74
N ARG A 101 5.83 17.91 -12.83
CA ARG A 101 5.77 17.16 -14.09
C ARG A 101 4.43 17.31 -14.80
N VAL A 102 3.38 17.69 -14.08
CA VAL A 102 2.05 17.91 -14.65
C VAL A 102 1.90 19.37 -14.98
N ARG A 103 1.61 19.69 -16.25
CA ARG A 103 1.34 21.08 -16.65
C ARG A 103 -0.07 21.46 -16.23
N VAL A 104 -0.21 22.53 -15.47
CA VAL A 104 -1.51 23.01 -14.98
C VAL A 104 -1.84 24.35 -15.65
N PHE A 105 -3.06 24.46 -16.19
CA PHE A 105 -3.56 25.67 -16.84
C PHE A 105 -4.88 26.10 -16.22
N ALA A 106 -5.14 27.41 -16.15
CA ALA A 106 -6.44 27.94 -15.76
C ALA A 106 -7.16 28.51 -16.97
N HIS A 107 -8.44 28.18 -17.10
CA HIS A 107 -9.36 28.76 -18.08
C HIS A 107 -10.51 29.45 -17.35
N THR A 108 -10.73 30.74 -17.61
CA THR A 108 -11.75 31.54 -16.92
C THR A 108 -12.95 31.86 -17.79
N GLY A 109 -12.96 31.43 -19.05
CA GLY A 109 -14.08 31.57 -19.97
C GLY A 109 -15.09 30.43 -19.80
N PRO A 110 -16.24 30.51 -20.49
CA PRO A 110 -17.26 29.48 -20.46
C PRO A 110 -16.78 28.18 -21.09
N LEU A 111 -17.44 27.08 -20.74
CA LEU A 111 -17.27 25.83 -21.47
C LEU A 111 -17.85 25.96 -22.88
N ASP A 112 -17.10 25.50 -23.87
CA ASP A 112 -17.56 25.39 -25.24
C ASP A 112 -16.96 24.14 -25.91
N ASP A 113 -17.56 23.75 -27.02
CA ASP A 113 -17.18 22.55 -27.76
C ASP A 113 -15.70 22.60 -28.20
N THR A 114 -15.18 23.79 -28.52
CA THR A 114 -13.79 23.97 -28.97
C THR A 114 -12.80 23.69 -27.85
N LEU A 115 -13.13 24.05 -26.62
CA LEU A 115 -12.36 23.74 -25.43
C LEU A 115 -12.35 22.23 -25.17
N LEU A 116 -13.53 21.60 -25.09
CA LEU A 116 -13.64 20.19 -24.69
C LEU A 116 -12.93 19.24 -25.67
N LEU A 117 -13.00 19.51 -26.97
CA LEU A 117 -12.36 18.70 -28.02
C LEU A 117 -10.82 18.61 -27.92
N GLN A 118 -10.19 19.39 -27.03
CA GLN A 118 -8.73 19.35 -26.81
C GLN A 118 -8.29 18.27 -25.81
N PHE A 119 -9.22 17.66 -25.07
CA PHE A 119 -8.94 16.80 -23.93
C PHE A 119 -9.27 15.32 -24.21
N GLN A 120 -8.65 14.43 -23.44
CA GLN A 120 -8.97 13.00 -23.48
C GLN A 120 -10.00 12.64 -22.41
N VAL A 121 -9.99 13.37 -21.29
CA VAL A 121 -10.95 13.21 -20.19
C VAL A 121 -11.50 14.57 -19.80
N VAL A 122 -12.81 14.67 -19.64
CA VAL A 122 -13.54 15.85 -19.17
C VAL A 122 -14.30 15.48 -17.90
N VAL A 123 -14.06 16.24 -16.84
CA VAL A 123 -14.79 16.14 -15.57
C VAL A 123 -15.59 17.41 -15.37
N LEU A 124 -16.91 17.27 -15.21
CA LEU A 124 -17.79 18.37 -14.81
C LEU A 124 -18.13 18.27 -13.32
N THR A 125 -18.08 19.41 -12.64
CA THR A 125 -18.55 19.58 -11.26
C THR A 125 -19.35 20.86 -11.15
N ASP A 126 -20.35 20.89 -10.26
CA ASP A 126 -21.25 22.03 -10.04
C ASP A 126 -21.85 22.55 -11.35
N SER A 127 -22.25 21.61 -12.23
CA SER A 127 -22.70 21.88 -13.60
C SER A 127 -24.21 21.66 -13.77
N SER A 128 -24.84 22.46 -14.64
CA SER A 128 -26.26 22.33 -14.91
C SER A 128 -26.57 21.04 -15.68
N LEU A 129 -27.77 20.49 -15.50
CA LEU A 129 -28.22 19.30 -16.25
C LEU A 129 -28.14 19.50 -17.76
N ASP A 130 -28.42 20.71 -18.24
CA ASP A 130 -28.36 21.02 -19.67
C ASP A 130 -26.92 20.97 -20.19
N ASP A 131 -25.96 21.49 -19.42
CA ASP A 131 -24.53 21.37 -19.75
C ASP A 131 -24.06 19.92 -19.69
N GLN A 132 -24.46 19.17 -18.67
CA GLN A 132 -24.12 17.75 -18.54
C GLN A 132 -24.62 16.93 -19.74
N LYS A 133 -25.86 17.15 -20.19
CA LYS A 133 -26.43 16.51 -21.38
C LYS A 133 -25.66 16.91 -22.65
N ARG A 134 -25.53 18.20 -22.89
CA ARG A 134 -24.88 18.73 -24.10
C ARG A 134 -23.44 18.27 -24.22
N PHE A 135 -22.65 18.43 -23.16
CA PHE A 135 -21.24 18.09 -23.18
C PHE A 135 -21.00 16.58 -23.04
N GLY A 136 -21.90 15.85 -22.36
CA GLY A 136 -21.90 14.39 -22.34
C GLY A 136 -22.08 13.80 -23.73
N GLU A 137 -23.09 14.25 -24.49
CA GLU A 137 -23.31 13.82 -25.88
C GLU A 137 -22.10 14.16 -26.78
N LEU A 138 -21.58 15.38 -26.67
CA LEU A 138 -20.40 15.80 -27.41
C LEU A 138 -19.20 14.89 -27.12
N CYS A 139 -18.94 14.60 -25.85
CA CYS A 139 -17.82 13.77 -25.43
C CYS A 139 -17.98 12.32 -25.94
N HIS A 140 -19.18 11.75 -25.78
CA HIS A 140 -19.49 10.40 -26.24
C HIS A 140 -19.23 10.24 -27.74
N LEU A 141 -19.76 11.17 -28.56
CA LEU A 141 -19.61 11.16 -30.01
C LEU A 141 -18.15 11.25 -30.48
N HIS A 142 -17.30 11.94 -29.72
CA HIS A 142 -15.89 12.15 -30.05
C HIS A 142 -14.93 11.20 -29.31
N GLY A 143 -15.46 10.23 -28.56
CA GLY A 143 -14.67 9.26 -27.79
C GLY A 143 -13.92 9.85 -26.59
N ILE A 144 -14.27 11.06 -26.16
CA ILE A 144 -13.72 11.74 -24.99
C ILE A 144 -14.36 11.12 -23.74
N LYS A 145 -13.56 10.80 -22.74
CA LYS A 145 -14.07 10.15 -21.53
C LYS A 145 -14.70 11.20 -20.63
N PHE A 146 -15.96 10.98 -20.26
CA PHE A 146 -16.78 11.97 -19.59
C PHE A 146 -17.13 11.50 -18.18
N ILE A 147 -16.98 12.41 -17.21
CA ILE A 147 -17.27 12.17 -15.80
C ILE A 147 -18.06 13.37 -15.27
N VAL A 148 -19.14 13.12 -14.55
CA VAL A 148 -19.86 14.14 -13.77
C VAL A 148 -19.73 13.79 -12.30
N ALA A 149 -19.35 14.74 -11.47
CA ALA A 149 -19.29 14.57 -10.03
C ALA A 149 -19.88 15.79 -9.33
N ASP A 150 -20.86 15.57 -8.44
CA ASP A 150 -21.48 16.65 -7.67
C ASP A 150 -21.67 16.26 -6.22
N THR A 151 -21.65 17.28 -5.35
CA THR A 151 -22.00 17.17 -3.94
C THR A 151 -22.99 18.27 -3.60
N LYS A 152 -24.03 17.92 -2.84
CA LYS A 152 -25.04 18.86 -2.31
C LYS A 152 -25.32 18.47 -0.87
N GLY A 153 -24.75 19.20 0.08
CA GLY A 153 -24.84 18.88 1.50
C GLY A 153 -24.29 17.50 1.83
N LEU A 154 -25.15 16.62 2.36
CA LEU A 154 -24.82 15.25 2.73
C LEU A 154 -25.01 14.23 1.61
N CYS A 155 -25.31 14.68 0.39
CA CYS A 155 -25.45 13.83 -0.78
C CYS A 155 -24.33 14.07 -1.80
N GLY A 156 -23.96 13.02 -2.52
CA GLY A 156 -23.02 13.07 -3.63
C GLY A 156 -23.44 12.14 -4.76
N GLN A 157 -23.06 12.51 -5.98
CA GLN A 157 -23.22 11.70 -7.17
C GLN A 157 -21.94 11.63 -7.99
N LEU A 158 -21.80 10.52 -8.71
CA LEU A 158 -20.76 10.31 -9.71
C LEU A 158 -21.35 9.55 -10.90
N PHE A 159 -21.10 10.06 -12.11
CA PHE A 159 -21.44 9.42 -13.37
C PHE A 159 -20.19 9.23 -14.22
N CYS A 160 -20.11 8.11 -14.94
CA CYS A 160 -19.04 7.83 -15.89
C CYS A 160 -19.59 7.38 -17.25
N ASP A 161 -19.04 7.95 -18.32
CA ASP A 161 -19.25 7.55 -19.70
C ASP A 161 -17.92 7.54 -20.45
N PHE A 162 -17.41 6.33 -20.72
CA PHE A 162 -16.13 6.14 -21.41
C PHE A 162 -16.31 5.76 -22.89
N GLY A 163 -17.50 5.95 -23.45
CA GLY A 163 -17.86 5.68 -24.84
C GLY A 163 -18.23 4.22 -25.12
N GLU A 164 -18.53 3.92 -26.39
CA GLU A 164 -19.02 2.61 -26.82
C GLU A 164 -17.96 1.49 -26.77
N GLU A 165 -16.69 1.87 -26.90
CA GLU A 165 -15.55 0.95 -26.92
C GLU A 165 -14.48 1.39 -25.91
N PHE A 166 -14.58 0.89 -24.68
CA PHE A 166 -13.56 1.07 -23.64
C PHE A 166 -12.92 -0.27 -23.26
N GLU A 167 -11.60 -0.35 -23.26
CA GLU A 167 -10.87 -1.57 -22.93
C GLU A 167 -10.29 -1.52 -21.51
N VAL A 168 -10.71 -2.46 -20.67
CA VAL A 168 -10.13 -2.70 -19.33
C VAL A 168 -9.08 -3.79 -19.45
N LEU A 169 -7.83 -3.44 -19.21
CA LEU A 169 -6.65 -4.33 -19.33
C LEU A 169 -6.40 -5.14 -18.06
N ASP A 170 -6.77 -4.58 -16.92
CA ASP A 170 -6.59 -5.18 -15.60
C ASP A 170 -7.77 -4.78 -14.72
N ARG A 171 -8.57 -5.74 -14.25
CA ARG A 171 -9.86 -5.47 -13.61
C ARG A 171 -9.75 -5.17 -12.13
N ASP A 172 -8.76 -5.75 -11.46
CA ASP A 172 -8.66 -5.77 -10.00
C ASP A 172 -7.31 -5.24 -9.49
N GLY A 173 -6.28 -5.18 -10.35
CA GLY A 173 -4.91 -4.83 -9.97
C GLY A 173 -4.24 -5.84 -9.04
N GLU A 174 -4.84 -7.01 -8.86
CA GLU A 174 -4.27 -8.07 -8.05
C GLU A 174 -3.15 -8.76 -8.83
N ALA A 175 -2.08 -9.14 -8.12
CA ALA A 175 -1.00 -9.90 -8.71
C ALA A 175 -1.54 -11.22 -9.30
N PRO A 176 -1.17 -11.60 -10.54
CA PRO A 176 -1.63 -12.85 -11.12
C PRO A 176 -1.24 -14.05 -10.25
N GLU A 177 -2.24 -14.86 -9.87
CA GLU A 177 -2.00 -16.02 -9.03
C GLU A 177 -1.15 -17.07 -9.77
N SER A 178 -0.27 -17.76 -9.03
CA SER A 178 0.53 -18.86 -9.57
C SER A 178 0.52 -20.05 -8.62
N ALA A 179 0.43 -21.27 -9.17
CA ALA A 179 0.39 -22.50 -8.39
C ALA A 179 1.24 -23.61 -9.02
N THR A 180 1.77 -24.51 -8.19
CA THR A 180 2.52 -25.69 -8.65
C THR A 180 1.57 -26.83 -8.97
N ILE A 181 1.81 -27.51 -10.09
CA ILE A 181 0.98 -28.62 -10.56
C ILE A 181 1.47 -29.92 -9.94
N GLN A 182 0.53 -30.69 -9.39
CA GLN A 182 0.80 -32.04 -8.86
C GLN A 182 0.49 -33.13 -9.87
N SER A 183 -0.63 -33.00 -10.60
CA SER A 183 -1.04 -33.95 -11.63
C SER A 183 -1.89 -33.26 -12.70
N ILE A 184 -1.85 -33.80 -13.93
CA ILE A 184 -2.75 -33.41 -15.02
C ILE A 184 -3.51 -34.66 -15.46
N SER A 185 -4.83 -34.65 -15.26
CA SER A 185 -5.77 -35.62 -15.84
C SER A 185 -6.78 -34.86 -16.72
N LYS A 186 -7.91 -35.47 -17.13
CA LYS A 186 -9.04 -34.72 -17.75
C LYS A 186 -9.53 -33.53 -16.89
N VAL A 187 -9.15 -33.51 -15.60
CA VAL A 187 -9.29 -32.39 -14.66
C VAL A 187 -7.92 -32.16 -13.98
N ILE A 188 -7.47 -30.92 -13.85
CA ILE A 188 -6.25 -30.56 -13.11
C ILE A 188 -6.64 -30.28 -11.66
N THR A 189 -5.99 -30.96 -10.71
CA THR A 189 -6.19 -30.73 -9.26
C THR A 189 -4.96 -30.05 -8.70
N PHE A 190 -5.14 -28.95 -7.95
CA PHE A 190 -4.04 -28.25 -7.29
C PHE A 190 -4.36 -27.93 -5.83
N HIS A 191 -3.31 -27.81 -5.02
CA HIS A 191 -3.40 -27.36 -3.64
C HIS A 191 -2.80 -25.96 -3.53
N LEU A 192 -3.64 -24.97 -3.25
CA LEU A 192 -3.20 -23.70 -2.71
C LEU A 192 -2.90 -23.90 -1.22
N SER A 193 -1.81 -23.35 -0.71
CA SER A 193 -1.43 -23.42 0.71
C SER A 193 -1.25 -22.01 1.26
N PRO A 194 -1.54 -21.69 2.55
CA PRO A 194 -2.49 -22.25 3.50
C PRO A 194 -3.65 -21.26 3.83
N LEU A 195 -3.86 -20.21 3.03
CA LEU A 195 -4.85 -19.16 3.33
C LEU A 195 -6.31 -19.55 3.04
N SER A 196 -6.54 -20.68 2.37
CA SER A 196 -7.85 -21.30 2.25
C SER A 196 -7.70 -22.82 2.13
N PRO A 197 -8.26 -23.63 3.04
CA PRO A 197 -8.34 -25.07 2.87
C PRO A 197 -9.43 -25.35 1.81
N GLY A 198 -9.06 -25.18 0.55
CA GLY A 198 -9.87 -25.54 -0.60
C GLY A 198 -9.01 -26.24 -1.64
N GLU A 199 -9.35 -27.48 -1.98
CA GLU A 199 -8.86 -28.12 -3.21
C GLU A 199 -9.52 -27.40 -4.38
N TYR A 200 -8.79 -26.48 -5.00
CA TYR A 200 -9.25 -25.89 -6.25
C TYR A 200 -8.85 -26.86 -7.37
N SER A 201 -9.82 -27.22 -8.21
CA SER A 201 -9.57 -27.95 -9.44
C SER A 201 -10.18 -27.15 -10.58
N PHE A 202 -9.49 -27.08 -11.72
CA PHE A 202 -10.04 -26.47 -12.92
C PHE A 202 -9.76 -27.31 -14.15
N SER A 203 -10.64 -27.19 -15.14
CA SER A 203 -10.49 -27.83 -16.44
C SER A 203 -9.88 -26.85 -17.44
N ILE A 204 -8.87 -27.29 -18.17
CA ILE A 204 -8.26 -26.51 -19.27
C ILE A 204 -8.78 -26.92 -20.65
N GLY A 205 -9.83 -27.73 -20.70
CA GLY A 205 -10.32 -28.34 -21.93
C GLY A 205 -9.59 -29.64 -22.30
N ASP A 206 -9.71 -30.07 -23.56
CA ASP A 206 -9.11 -31.33 -24.03
C ASP A 206 -7.60 -31.20 -24.22
N THR A 207 -6.85 -32.05 -23.51
CA THR A 207 -5.39 -32.12 -23.56
C THR A 207 -4.87 -33.31 -24.37
N SER A 208 -5.73 -34.02 -25.10
CA SER A 208 -5.37 -35.23 -25.86
C SER A 208 -4.28 -35.02 -26.93
N ALA A 209 -4.09 -33.79 -27.38
CA ALA A 209 -3.06 -33.40 -28.33
C ALA A 209 -1.65 -33.21 -27.70
N PHE A 210 -1.53 -33.22 -26.37
CA PHE A 210 -0.25 -33.05 -25.66
C PHE A 210 0.34 -34.41 -25.26
N SER A 211 1.65 -34.46 -25.04
CA SER A 211 2.31 -35.65 -24.49
C SER A 211 1.86 -35.94 -23.06
N GLU A 212 1.93 -37.21 -22.65
CA GLU A 212 1.59 -37.63 -21.28
C GLU A 212 2.34 -36.80 -20.23
N TYR A 213 1.58 -36.31 -19.25
CA TYR A 213 2.12 -35.55 -18.14
C TYR A 213 3.05 -36.43 -17.28
N LYS A 214 4.28 -35.97 -17.06
CA LYS A 214 5.28 -36.72 -16.30
C LYS A 214 5.35 -36.30 -14.83
N ARG A 215 5.58 -35.01 -14.55
CA ARG A 215 5.69 -34.41 -13.20
C ARG A 215 5.90 -32.89 -13.27
N GLY A 216 5.58 -32.17 -12.20
CA GLY A 216 5.87 -30.75 -12.02
C GLY A 216 5.03 -29.79 -12.87
N GLY A 217 5.47 -28.56 -13.02
CA GLY A 217 4.79 -27.51 -13.79
C GLY A 217 4.22 -26.37 -12.93
N ILE A 218 4.08 -25.20 -13.52
CA ILE A 218 3.50 -24.02 -12.87
C ILE A 218 2.36 -23.50 -13.73
N VAL A 219 1.22 -23.21 -13.12
CA VAL A 219 0.15 -22.45 -13.77
C VAL A 219 0.18 -21.02 -13.27
N THR A 220 -0.01 -20.06 -14.17
CA THR A 220 -0.11 -18.63 -13.86
C THR A 220 -1.38 -18.05 -14.48
N GLU A 221 -2.12 -17.26 -13.70
CA GLU A 221 -3.27 -16.48 -14.17
C GLU A 221 -2.84 -15.47 -15.25
N VAL A 222 -3.64 -15.31 -16.30
CA VAL A 222 -3.42 -14.26 -17.31
C VAL A 222 -4.65 -13.37 -17.36
N LYS A 223 -4.47 -12.09 -16.98
CA LYS A 223 -5.51 -11.07 -17.10
C LYS A 223 -5.81 -10.87 -18.60
N GLN A 224 -7.07 -11.05 -18.98
CA GLN A 224 -7.52 -10.81 -20.35
C GLN A 224 -8.17 -9.43 -20.43
N PRO A 225 -7.90 -8.65 -21.49
CA PRO A 225 -8.63 -7.43 -21.73
C PRO A 225 -10.13 -7.68 -21.83
N LEU A 226 -10.92 -6.74 -21.34
CA LEU A 226 -12.37 -6.78 -21.38
C LEU A 226 -12.88 -5.48 -22.00
N SER A 227 -13.62 -5.60 -23.10
CA SER A 227 -14.28 -4.47 -23.74
C SER A 227 -15.59 -4.15 -23.02
N PHE A 228 -15.81 -2.86 -22.77
CA PHE A 228 -16.98 -2.28 -22.13
C PHE A 228 -17.61 -1.23 -23.03
N THR A 229 -18.93 -1.17 -22.97
CA THR A 229 -19.75 -0.18 -23.67
C THR A 229 -20.50 0.61 -22.61
N PHE A 230 -20.34 1.93 -22.66
CA PHE A 230 -21.10 2.86 -21.85
C PHE A 230 -22.26 3.40 -22.65
N CYS A 231 -23.41 3.62 -22.02
CA CYS A 231 -24.49 4.37 -22.64
C CYS A 231 -24.21 5.88 -22.46
N ASP A 232 -24.61 6.68 -23.45
CA ASP A 232 -24.52 8.13 -23.34
C ASP A 232 -25.37 8.64 -22.16
N HIS A 233 -25.02 9.84 -21.68
CA HIS A 233 -25.68 10.45 -20.53
C HIS A 233 -27.20 10.59 -20.73
N GLN A 234 -27.66 11.00 -21.92
CA GLN A 234 -29.07 11.25 -22.18
C GLN A 234 -29.91 9.97 -22.18
N SER A 235 -29.38 8.88 -22.74
CA SER A 235 -30.05 7.58 -22.74
C SER A 235 -30.18 6.98 -21.33
N ASN A 236 -29.28 7.32 -20.41
CA ASN A 236 -29.31 6.84 -19.01
C ASN A 236 -30.28 7.61 -18.10
N LEU A 237 -30.73 8.79 -18.50
CA LEU A 237 -31.61 9.64 -17.68
C LEU A 237 -33.07 9.12 -17.57
N GLN A 238 -33.38 7.94 -18.09
CA GLN A 238 -34.75 7.39 -18.13
C GLN A 238 -35.25 6.86 -16.77
N ASP A 239 -34.36 6.62 -15.79
CA ASP A 239 -34.74 6.21 -14.43
C ASP A 239 -34.84 7.43 -13.49
N CYS A 240 -36.02 7.68 -12.89
CA CYS A 240 -36.29 8.97 -12.23
C CYS A 240 -35.51 9.28 -10.94
N PHE A 241 -34.59 8.40 -10.52
CA PHE A 241 -33.62 8.74 -9.47
C PHE A 241 -32.53 9.70 -9.99
N HIS A 242 -32.25 9.71 -11.31
CA HIS A 242 -31.15 10.48 -11.89
C HIS A 242 -31.33 12.00 -11.86
N LEU A 243 -32.57 12.48 -11.75
CA LEU A 243 -32.87 13.90 -11.92
C LEU A 243 -32.87 14.68 -10.59
N LEU A 244 -32.79 14.02 -9.44
CA LEU A 244 -33.03 14.65 -8.13
C LEU A 244 -31.97 15.68 -7.73
N LEU A 245 -30.69 15.35 -7.87
CA LEU A 245 -29.59 16.28 -7.56
C LEU A 245 -29.41 17.34 -8.65
N ASP A 246 -29.67 16.96 -9.90
CA ASP A 246 -29.55 17.85 -11.06
C ASP A 246 -30.68 18.89 -11.14
N ILE A 247 -31.87 18.58 -10.63
CA ILE A 247 -33.01 19.52 -10.54
C ILE A 247 -32.75 20.64 -9.54
N ILE A 248 -31.92 20.40 -8.52
CA ILE A 248 -31.62 21.38 -7.47
C ILE A 248 -30.67 22.49 -7.97
N HIS A 249 -30.17 22.40 -9.21
CA HIS A 249 -29.07 23.22 -9.69
C HIS A 249 -29.38 24.71 -10.02
N PRO A 250 -30.62 25.25 -9.89
CA PRO A 250 -30.74 26.72 -9.88
C PRO A 250 -31.69 27.34 -8.86
N MET A 251 -32.50 26.57 -8.13
CA MET A 251 -33.53 27.14 -7.24
C MET A 251 -33.45 26.49 -5.87
N GLN A 252 -33.45 27.32 -4.82
CA GLN A 252 -33.79 26.91 -3.45
C GLN A 252 -35.19 26.30 -3.50
N PRO A 253 -35.35 24.98 -3.60
CA PRO A 253 -36.68 24.46 -3.63
C PRO A 253 -37.09 24.39 -2.17
N ASP A 254 -38.10 25.18 -1.83
CA ASP A 254 -38.96 24.86 -0.70
C ASP A 254 -39.16 23.33 -0.65
N ALA A 255 -38.95 22.71 0.51
CA ALA A 255 -38.94 21.25 0.59
C ALA A 255 -40.23 20.63 0.04
N ASP A 256 -41.36 21.32 0.18
CA ASP A 256 -42.64 20.91 -0.40
C ASP A 256 -42.62 21.04 -1.93
N ALA A 257 -42.01 22.10 -2.47
CA ALA A 257 -41.85 22.27 -3.91
C ALA A 257 -40.95 21.19 -4.55
N LEU A 258 -39.82 20.84 -3.90
CA LEU A 258 -38.99 19.73 -4.39
C LEU A 258 -39.77 18.42 -4.36
N LEU A 259 -40.49 18.18 -3.27
CA LEU A 259 -41.27 16.97 -3.08
C LEU A 259 -42.37 16.84 -4.14
N ASP A 260 -43.06 17.93 -4.48
CA ASP A 260 -44.08 17.94 -5.53
C ASP A 260 -43.49 17.66 -6.92
N MET A 261 -42.33 18.23 -7.24
CA MET A 261 -41.61 17.92 -8.49
C MET A 261 -41.22 16.43 -8.57
N VAL A 262 -40.74 15.86 -7.46
CA VAL A 262 -40.33 14.45 -7.40
C VAL A 262 -41.56 13.52 -7.48
N ARG A 263 -42.68 13.90 -6.86
CA ARG A 263 -43.96 13.19 -7.02
C ARG A 263 -44.42 13.19 -8.47
N GLU A 264 -44.31 14.33 -9.16
CA GLU A 264 -44.63 14.43 -10.59
C GLU A 264 -43.72 13.53 -11.44
N LEU A 265 -42.40 13.56 -11.22
CA LEU A 265 -41.46 12.65 -11.87
C LEU A 265 -41.76 11.18 -11.60
N ASN A 266 -42.20 10.86 -10.38
CA ASN A 266 -42.55 9.50 -10.01
C ASN A 266 -43.80 8.97 -10.74
N THR A 267 -44.63 9.84 -11.32
CA THR A 267 -45.74 9.40 -12.20
C THR A 267 -45.23 8.70 -13.47
N VAL A 268 -44.04 9.09 -13.93
CA VAL A 268 -43.33 8.49 -15.06
C VAL A 268 -42.46 7.32 -14.59
N ALA A 269 -41.70 7.51 -13.51
CA ALA A 269 -40.78 6.52 -12.93
C ALA A 269 -41.46 5.23 -12.49
N LYS A 270 -42.65 5.41 -11.89
CA LYS A 270 -43.39 4.37 -11.19
C LYS A 270 -42.56 3.65 -10.12
N LEU A 271 -41.77 4.37 -9.33
CA LEU A 271 -41.11 3.80 -8.15
C LEU A 271 -42.18 3.27 -7.20
N LYS A 272 -41.97 2.06 -6.68
CA LYS A 272 -42.92 1.40 -5.77
C LYS A 272 -43.12 2.16 -4.47
N GLN A 273 -42.09 2.85 -4.00
CA GLN A 273 -42.08 3.65 -2.78
C GLN A 273 -41.16 4.85 -2.99
N LEU A 274 -41.67 6.05 -2.71
CA LEU A 274 -40.88 7.28 -2.67
C LEU A 274 -40.56 7.60 -1.22
N ASP A 275 -39.28 7.78 -0.90
CA ASP A 275 -38.85 8.25 0.42
C ASP A 275 -38.91 9.78 0.46
N GLU A 276 -40.09 10.29 0.83
CA GLU A 276 -40.32 11.73 0.91
C GLU A 276 -39.43 12.42 1.96
N ALA A 277 -39.05 11.71 3.02
CA ALA A 277 -38.18 12.25 4.08
C ALA A 277 -36.75 12.44 3.57
N ALA A 278 -36.23 11.50 2.77
CA ALA A 278 -34.94 11.65 2.10
C ALA A 278 -34.93 12.86 1.14
N VAL A 279 -36.02 13.07 0.38
CA VAL A 279 -36.17 14.23 -0.51
C VAL A 279 -36.18 15.55 0.27
N GLN A 280 -36.88 15.59 1.41
CA GLN A 280 -36.89 16.78 2.29
C GLN A 280 -35.51 17.06 2.88
N LYS A 281 -34.82 16.04 3.41
CA LYS A 281 -33.44 16.19 3.92
C LYS A 281 -32.48 16.68 2.86
N LEU A 282 -32.62 16.19 1.62
CA LEU A 282 -31.85 16.67 0.49
C LEU A 282 -32.12 18.16 0.23
N SER A 283 -33.38 18.59 0.17
CA SER A 283 -33.73 20.02 0.03
C SER A 283 -33.10 20.87 1.13
N TYR A 284 -33.23 20.47 2.40
CA TYR A 284 -32.71 21.24 3.54
C TYR A 284 -31.19 21.38 3.53
N THR A 285 -30.49 20.34 3.08
CA THR A 285 -29.01 20.30 3.11
C THR A 285 -28.38 20.73 1.79
N ALA A 286 -29.16 20.95 0.73
CA ALA A 286 -28.65 21.18 -0.64
C ALA A 286 -27.67 22.34 -0.79
N ARG A 287 -27.74 23.37 0.06
CA ARG A 287 -26.81 24.52 0.05
C ARG A 287 -25.49 24.21 0.75
N GLY A 288 -25.40 23.06 1.41
CA GLY A 288 -24.25 22.64 2.15
C GLY A 288 -23.06 22.34 1.24
N ASP A 289 -21.88 22.73 1.70
CA ASP A 289 -20.61 22.44 1.06
C ASP A 289 -19.67 21.86 2.12
N LEU A 290 -19.56 20.53 2.13
CA LEU A 290 -18.91 19.78 3.21
C LEU A 290 -17.59 19.20 2.71
N ALA A 291 -16.48 19.60 3.34
CA ALA A 291 -15.15 19.09 3.01
C ALA A 291 -15.05 17.54 3.02
N PRO A 292 -15.63 16.80 3.98
CA PRO A 292 -15.58 15.33 3.96
C PRO A 292 -16.33 14.71 2.77
N MET A 293 -17.46 15.28 2.35
CA MET A 293 -18.21 14.81 1.17
C MET A 293 -17.41 15.05 -0.11
N ASN A 294 -16.80 16.23 -0.23
CA ASN A 294 -15.92 16.56 -1.36
C ASN A 294 -14.68 15.68 -1.39
N ALA A 295 -14.10 15.34 -0.23
CA ALA A 295 -12.99 14.40 -0.12
C ALA A 295 -13.37 12.99 -0.61
N PHE A 296 -14.54 12.50 -0.21
CA PHE A 296 -15.03 11.17 -0.61
C PHE A 296 -15.33 11.09 -2.11
N ILE A 297 -16.24 11.93 -2.61
CA ILE A 297 -16.62 11.93 -4.03
C ILE A 297 -15.45 12.36 -4.91
N GLY A 298 -14.65 13.33 -4.48
CA GLY A 298 -13.49 13.80 -5.23
C GLY A 298 -12.38 12.76 -5.34
N GLY A 299 -12.17 11.94 -4.31
CA GLY A 299 -11.28 10.78 -4.37
C GLY A 299 -11.74 9.73 -5.38
N LEU A 300 -13.04 9.39 -5.37
CA LEU A 300 -13.63 8.45 -6.32
C LEU A 300 -13.56 8.97 -7.76
N ALA A 301 -13.98 10.21 -8.00
CA ALA A 301 -13.96 10.83 -9.32
C ALA A 301 -12.53 10.93 -9.88
N ALA A 302 -11.55 11.30 -9.06
CA ALA A 302 -10.16 11.29 -9.47
C ALA A 302 -9.67 9.89 -9.84
N GLN A 303 -10.06 8.87 -9.08
CA GLN A 303 -9.74 7.48 -9.41
C GLN A 303 -10.39 7.05 -10.73
N GLU A 304 -11.63 7.47 -11.03
CA GLU A 304 -12.27 7.22 -12.33
C GLU A 304 -11.54 7.92 -13.49
N VAL A 305 -11.00 9.14 -13.29
CA VAL A 305 -10.10 9.78 -14.28
C VAL A 305 -8.88 8.90 -14.54
N ILE A 306 -8.28 8.31 -13.49
CA ILE A 306 -7.12 7.42 -13.64
C ILE A 306 -7.52 6.16 -14.42
N LYS A 307 -8.69 5.57 -14.16
CA LYS A 307 -9.21 4.42 -14.92
C LYS A 307 -9.42 4.78 -16.38
N ALA A 308 -10.08 5.91 -16.66
CA ALA A 308 -10.32 6.42 -18.01
C ALA A 308 -9.02 6.62 -18.81
N CYS A 309 -7.95 7.09 -18.17
CA CYS A 309 -6.67 7.33 -18.82
C CYS A 309 -5.84 6.05 -19.03
N SER A 310 -6.06 5.01 -18.22
CA SER A 310 -5.13 3.89 -18.11
C SER A 310 -5.73 2.53 -18.50
N GLY A 311 -7.05 2.37 -18.54
CA GLY A 311 -7.68 1.05 -18.70
C GLY A 311 -7.36 0.09 -17.54
N LYS A 312 -6.88 0.59 -16.40
CA LYS A 312 -6.61 -0.19 -15.20
C LYS A 312 -7.73 0.02 -14.19
N PHE A 313 -8.11 -1.08 -13.53
CA PHE A 313 -9.28 -1.26 -12.70
C PHE A 313 -10.60 -1.18 -13.45
N MET A 314 -11.61 -1.81 -12.85
CA MET A 314 -12.98 -1.76 -13.35
C MET A 314 -13.57 -0.36 -13.14
N PRO A 315 -13.97 0.37 -14.21
CA PRO A 315 -14.68 1.63 -14.08
C PRO A 315 -16.05 1.49 -13.44
N LEU A 316 -16.53 2.58 -12.84
CA LEU A 316 -17.91 2.70 -12.40
C LEU A 316 -18.84 2.63 -13.62
N GLN A 317 -19.87 1.76 -13.58
CA GLN A 317 -20.83 1.61 -14.67
C GLN A 317 -22.28 1.70 -14.14
N GLN A 318 -22.97 2.83 -14.24
CA GLN A 318 -22.45 4.16 -14.62
C GLN A 318 -22.65 5.22 -13.54
N TRP A 319 -23.64 5.02 -12.67
CA TRP A 319 -24.00 5.95 -11.61
C TRP A 319 -23.62 5.41 -10.24
N LEU A 320 -23.17 6.31 -9.38
CA LEU A 320 -23.02 6.11 -7.95
C LEU A 320 -23.70 7.28 -7.25
N TYR A 321 -24.60 6.94 -6.32
CA TYR A 321 -25.16 7.90 -5.37
C TYR A 321 -24.67 7.53 -3.97
N PHE A 322 -24.43 8.56 -3.18
CA PHE A 322 -24.03 8.42 -1.79
C PHE A 322 -24.74 9.47 -0.96
N ASP A 323 -25.25 9.07 0.20
CA ASP A 323 -25.71 9.97 1.23
C ASP A 323 -25.10 9.61 2.58
N ALA A 324 -25.08 10.58 3.49
CA ALA A 324 -24.64 10.40 4.86
C ALA A 324 -25.65 11.06 5.82
N PHE A 325 -26.95 10.83 5.60
CA PHE A 325 -28.00 11.48 6.40
C PHE A 325 -27.95 11.13 7.89
N GLU A 326 -27.29 10.04 8.28
CA GLU A 326 -27.02 9.66 9.67
C GLU A 326 -26.13 10.68 10.40
N CYS A 327 -25.46 11.58 9.68
CA CYS A 327 -24.68 12.66 10.27
C CYS A 327 -25.55 13.82 10.80
N LEU A 328 -26.84 13.88 10.43
CA LEU A 328 -27.73 14.93 10.92
C LEU A 328 -28.03 14.74 12.41
N PRO A 329 -28.11 15.82 13.21
CA PRO A 329 -28.48 15.73 14.61
C PRO A 329 -29.92 15.21 14.78
N GLU A 330 -30.16 14.36 15.78
CA GLU A 330 -31.48 13.75 16.05
C GLU A 330 -32.56 14.75 16.52
N VAL A 331 -32.20 16.00 16.84
CA VAL A 331 -33.12 17.01 17.40
C VAL A 331 -33.65 17.92 16.30
N GLU A 332 -34.90 17.72 15.90
CA GLU A 332 -35.58 18.44 14.81
C GLU A 332 -35.60 19.98 14.98
N ASP A 333 -35.63 20.49 16.21
CA ASP A 333 -35.66 21.95 16.50
C ASP A 333 -34.39 22.69 16.05
N GLN A 334 -33.28 21.99 15.77
CA GLN A 334 -32.03 22.61 15.30
C GLN A 334 -31.97 22.83 13.77
N LEU A 335 -32.83 22.17 12.99
CA LEU A 335 -32.85 22.31 11.53
C LEU A 335 -33.45 23.65 11.08
N ALA A 336 -34.29 24.28 11.92
CA ALA A 336 -34.93 25.57 11.61
C ALA A 336 -33.98 26.78 11.69
N GLU A 337 -32.84 26.67 12.41
CA GLU A 337 -31.81 27.71 12.50
C GLU A 337 -30.78 27.66 11.34
N CYS A 338 -30.80 26.62 10.49
CA CYS A 338 -29.81 26.37 9.42
C CYS A 338 -29.85 27.33 8.21
N SER A 339 -30.53 28.47 8.29
CA SER A 339 -30.83 29.32 7.12
C SER A 339 -30.03 30.62 7.02
N ARG A 340 -29.36 31.07 8.10
CA ARG A 340 -28.65 32.36 8.11
C ARG A 340 -27.14 32.17 7.93
N LEU A 341 -26.65 32.51 6.74
CA LEU A 341 -25.21 32.63 6.47
C LEU A 341 -24.62 33.74 7.34
N GLU A 342 -23.48 33.48 7.98
CA GLU A 342 -22.84 34.39 8.94
C GLU A 342 -21.71 35.20 8.28
N GLY A 343 -21.39 34.92 7.01
CA GLY A 343 -20.27 35.56 6.31
C GLY A 343 -18.94 34.99 6.77
N THR A 344 -18.89 33.69 7.02
CA THR A 344 -17.73 32.98 7.56
C THR A 344 -17.27 31.89 6.60
N ARG A 345 -16.03 31.43 6.78
CA ARG A 345 -15.50 30.28 6.03
C ARG A 345 -16.22 28.96 6.32
N TYR A 346 -17.09 28.89 7.33
CA TYR A 346 -17.83 27.69 7.69
C TYR A 346 -19.29 27.75 7.22
N ASP A 347 -19.68 28.77 6.45
CA ASP A 347 -21.05 28.99 6.00
C ASP A 347 -21.65 27.78 5.24
N GLY A 348 -20.83 27.06 4.46
CA GLY A 348 -21.25 25.82 3.78
C GLY A 348 -21.53 24.66 4.73
N GLN A 349 -20.87 24.63 5.90
CA GLN A 349 -21.11 23.62 6.94
C GLN A 349 -22.28 24.02 7.86
N ILE A 350 -22.37 25.30 8.20
CA ILE A 350 -23.47 25.89 8.99
C ILE A 350 -24.82 25.69 8.29
N ALA A 351 -24.85 25.74 6.95
CA ALA A 351 -26.05 25.48 6.18
C ALA A 351 -26.64 24.06 6.38
N VAL A 352 -25.85 23.12 6.90
CA VAL A 352 -26.28 21.73 7.17
C VAL A 352 -26.50 21.52 8.67
N PHE A 353 -25.53 21.89 9.50
CA PHE A 353 -25.50 21.52 10.92
C PHE A 353 -25.85 22.67 11.88
N GLY A 354 -25.98 23.90 11.38
CA GLY A 354 -26.22 25.09 12.19
C GLY A 354 -24.98 25.61 12.92
N SER A 355 -25.00 26.88 13.34
CA SER A 355 -23.85 27.54 13.96
C SER A 355 -23.57 27.06 15.39
N ALA A 356 -24.59 26.53 16.08
CA ALA A 356 -24.42 25.89 17.38
C ALA A 356 -23.51 24.64 17.29
N PHE A 357 -23.70 23.81 16.27
CA PHE A 357 -22.85 22.65 16.03
C PHE A 357 -21.44 23.05 15.60
N GLN A 358 -21.32 24.06 14.73
CA GLN A 358 -20.01 24.61 14.34
C GLN A 358 -19.17 25.03 15.56
N LYS A 359 -19.78 25.78 16.50
CA LYS A 359 -19.13 26.20 17.74
C LYS A 359 -18.72 25.01 18.63
N LYS A 360 -19.44 23.89 18.55
CA LYS A 360 -19.06 22.66 19.27
C LYS A 360 -17.80 22.05 18.67
N LEU A 361 -17.68 21.99 17.34
CA LEU A 361 -16.48 21.51 16.64
C LEU A 361 -15.26 22.38 16.93
N GLU A 362 -15.44 23.70 16.92
CA GLU A 362 -14.38 24.67 17.22
C GLU A 362 -13.77 24.48 18.61
N ARG A 363 -14.54 24.01 19.60
CA ARG A 363 -14.06 23.81 20.98
C ARG A 363 -13.38 22.47 21.22
N GLN A 364 -13.41 21.55 20.26
CA GLN A 364 -12.88 20.20 20.47
C GLN A 364 -11.36 20.18 20.65
N LYS A 365 -10.88 19.23 21.46
CA LYS A 365 -9.47 18.89 21.65
C LYS A 365 -9.18 17.49 21.13
N TYR A 366 -8.45 17.40 20.02
CA TYR A 366 -8.20 16.13 19.34
C TYR A 366 -6.72 15.79 19.29
N PHE A 367 -6.42 14.49 19.44
CA PHE A 367 -5.08 13.94 19.22
C PHE A 367 -5.03 13.14 17.93
N LEU A 368 -4.21 13.59 16.98
CA LEU A 368 -3.92 12.90 15.74
C LEU A 368 -2.58 12.14 15.85
N VAL A 369 -2.62 10.84 15.66
CA VAL A 369 -1.42 9.99 15.70
C VAL A 369 -1.05 9.57 14.28
N GLY A 370 0.03 10.13 13.76
CA GLY A 370 0.49 10.00 12.38
C GLY A 370 0.19 11.24 11.52
N ALA A 371 1.20 11.72 10.81
CA ALA A 371 1.17 12.83 9.87
C ALA A 371 1.53 12.37 8.44
N GLY A 372 1.36 11.07 8.15
CA GLY A 372 1.52 10.47 6.83
C GLY A 372 0.37 10.79 5.86
N ALA A 373 0.03 9.85 4.96
CA ALA A 373 -0.98 10.06 3.91
C ALA A 373 -2.36 10.39 4.49
N ILE A 374 -2.86 9.53 5.38
CA ILE A 374 -4.15 9.75 6.07
C ILE A 374 -4.06 10.98 6.98
N GLY A 375 -2.94 11.19 7.67
CA GLY A 375 -2.74 12.31 8.59
C GLY A 375 -2.82 13.67 7.88
N CYS A 376 -2.21 13.80 6.70
CA CYS A 376 -2.31 15.00 5.87
C CYS A 376 -3.77 15.30 5.46
N GLU A 377 -4.51 14.27 5.02
CA GLU A 377 -5.92 14.42 4.62
C GLU A 377 -6.84 14.72 5.81
N LEU A 378 -6.60 14.10 6.97
CA LEU A 378 -7.32 14.40 8.21
C LEU A 378 -7.06 15.84 8.67
N LEU A 379 -5.80 16.30 8.70
CA LEU A 379 -5.48 17.68 9.08
C LEU A 379 -6.10 18.70 8.13
N LYS A 380 -6.07 18.44 6.80
CA LYS A 380 -6.81 19.25 5.82
C LYS A 380 -8.29 19.33 6.18
N ASN A 381 -8.94 18.19 6.41
CA ASN A 381 -10.35 18.16 6.77
C ASN A 381 -10.63 18.86 8.12
N PHE A 382 -9.81 18.64 9.15
CA PHE A 382 -9.92 19.31 10.45
C PHE A 382 -9.85 20.83 10.31
N ALA A 383 -8.96 21.32 9.44
CA ALA A 383 -8.84 22.74 9.13
C ALA A 383 -10.11 23.31 8.48
N LEU A 384 -10.66 22.59 7.50
CA LEU A 384 -11.82 23.02 6.73
C LEU A 384 -13.11 22.99 7.56
N ILE A 385 -13.29 21.95 8.39
CA ILE A 385 -14.46 21.83 9.28
C ILE A 385 -14.33 22.68 10.56
N GLY A 386 -13.16 23.26 10.82
CA GLY A 386 -12.88 24.09 11.99
C GLY A 386 -12.73 23.31 13.29
N LEU A 387 -12.32 22.03 13.25
CA LEU A 387 -12.13 21.20 14.44
C LEU A 387 -11.00 21.76 15.31
N GLY A 388 -11.34 22.20 16.52
CA GLY A 388 -10.36 22.78 17.44
C GLY A 388 -9.85 24.18 17.05
N ALA A 389 -10.54 24.87 16.13
CA ALA A 389 -10.18 26.23 15.70
C ALA A 389 -10.64 27.35 16.67
N GLY A 390 -11.42 27.00 17.69
CA GLY A 390 -11.99 27.92 18.67
C GLY A 390 -11.00 28.33 19.77
N GLU A 391 -11.45 29.20 20.68
CA GLU A 391 -10.60 29.71 21.76
C GLU A 391 -10.10 28.59 22.70
N GLU A 392 -10.97 27.63 23.01
CA GLU A 392 -10.67 26.50 23.90
C GLU A 392 -10.27 25.21 23.14
N GLY A 393 -10.37 25.21 21.82
CA GLY A 393 -10.05 24.08 20.96
C GLY A 393 -8.56 23.91 20.73
N HIS A 394 -8.14 22.68 20.42
CA HIS A 394 -6.73 22.38 20.18
C HIS A 394 -6.53 21.06 19.42
N ILE A 395 -5.61 21.02 18.47
CA ILE A 395 -5.14 19.78 17.85
C ILE A 395 -3.72 19.48 18.34
N THR A 396 -3.50 18.26 18.81
CA THR A 396 -2.15 17.73 18.99
C THR A 396 -1.89 16.72 17.88
N VAL A 397 -0.77 16.82 17.18
CA VAL A 397 -0.34 15.85 16.18
C VAL A 397 1.02 15.29 16.54
N THR A 398 1.21 13.97 16.45
CA THR A 398 2.53 13.34 16.64
C THR A 398 2.90 12.45 15.47
N ASP A 399 4.14 12.57 15.00
CA ASP A 399 4.75 11.69 14.01
C ASP A 399 6.27 11.79 14.14
N MET A 400 6.94 10.65 14.29
CA MET A 400 8.40 10.58 14.48
C MET A 400 9.19 10.63 13.17
N ASP A 401 8.52 10.50 12.02
CA ASP A 401 9.19 10.40 10.75
C ASP A 401 9.56 11.76 10.15
N PHE A 402 10.58 11.71 9.29
CA PHE A 402 10.94 12.80 8.41
C PHE A 402 10.32 12.63 7.02
N ILE A 403 10.17 13.74 6.30
CA ILE A 403 9.59 13.75 4.96
C ILE A 403 10.60 13.18 3.96
N GLU A 404 10.15 12.22 3.17
CA GLU A 404 10.92 11.64 2.06
C GLU A 404 10.35 12.04 0.69
N LYS A 405 11.15 11.90 -0.37
CA LYS A 405 10.69 12.13 -1.75
C LYS A 405 9.48 11.26 -2.13
N SER A 406 9.48 9.99 -1.72
CA SER A 406 8.42 9.02 -1.98
C SER A 406 7.08 9.39 -1.33
N ASN A 407 7.09 10.30 -0.35
CA ASN A 407 5.91 10.72 0.39
C ASN A 407 5.08 11.75 -0.40
N LEU A 408 5.75 12.62 -1.16
CA LEU A 408 5.16 13.78 -1.82
C LEU A 408 4.02 13.43 -2.80
N ASN A 409 4.02 12.23 -3.38
CA ASN A 409 2.97 11.76 -4.27
C ASN A 409 1.61 11.55 -3.58
N ARG A 410 1.55 11.40 -2.25
CA ARG A 410 0.28 11.16 -1.50
C ARG A 410 0.16 11.94 -0.19
N GLN A 411 1.16 12.73 0.17
CA GLN A 411 1.20 13.57 1.38
C GLN A 411 1.28 15.03 0.94
N PHE A 412 0.17 15.53 0.39
CA PHE A 412 0.13 16.77 -0.39
C PHE A 412 0.41 18.04 0.41
N LEU A 413 0.48 17.97 1.74
CA LEU A 413 0.89 19.10 2.59
C LEU A 413 2.39 19.41 2.46
N PHE A 414 3.19 18.47 1.95
CA PHE A 414 4.63 18.59 1.85
C PHE A 414 5.07 19.05 0.46
N ARG A 415 6.23 19.72 0.38
CA ARG A 415 6.88 20.09 -0.89
C ARG A 415 8.29 19.53 -0.96
N SER A 416 8.90 19.58 -2.15
CA SER A 416 10.28 19.13 -2.35
C SER A 416 11.29 19.83 -1.43
N GLN A 417 11.06 21.10 -1.06
CA GLN A 417 11.91 21.82 -0.10
C GLN A 417 11.76 21.37 1.37
N ASP A 418 10.80 20.48 1.66
CA ASP A 418 10.53 19.97 3.00
C ASP A 418 11.13 18.58 3.25
N ILE A 419 11.74 17.97 2.24
CA ILE A 419 12.44 16.69 2.39
C ILE A 419 13.50 16.79 3.51
N GLY A 420 13.49 15.81 4.41
CA GLY A 420 14.34 15.77 5.60
C GLY A 420 13.85 16.58 6.79
N LYS A 421 12.69 17.25 6.70
CA LYS A 421 12.05 17.91 7.87
C LYS A 421 11.04 16.98 8.55
N PRO A 422 10.72 17.19 9.84
CA PRO A 422 9.72 16.40 10.55
C PRO A 422 8.32 16.53 9.94
N LYS A 423 7.63 15.41 9.71
CA LYS A 423 6.29 15.40 9.07
C LYS A 423 5.26 16.21 9.87
N SER A 424 5.19 15.99 11.18
CA SER A 424 4.20 16.61 12.06
C SER A 424 4.30 18.14 12.08
N GLU A 425 5.52 18.69 12.13
CA GLU A 425 5.76 20.13 12.16
C GLU A 425 5.38 20.81 10.85
N VAL A 426 5.81 20.24 9.72
CA VAL A 426 5.50 20.79 8.39
C VAL A 426 4.01 20.69 8.11
N ALA A 427 3.36 19.57 8.47
CA ALA A 427 1.92 19.38 8.28
C ALA A 427 1.11 20.39 9.11
N ALA A 428 1.48 20.59 10.38
CA ALA A 428 0.84 21.57 11.26
C ALA A 428 0.94 22.99 10.67
N LYS A 429 2.14 23.38 10.20
CA LYS A 429 2.35 24.69 9.57
C LYS A 429 1.53 24.86 8.28
N ALA A 430 1.54 23.87 7.40
CA ALA A 430 0.80 23.92 6.14
C ALA A 430 -0.70 24.10 6.39
N VAL A 431 -1.24 23.43 7.41
CA VAL A 431 -2.65 23.54 7.79
C VAL A 431 -2.99 24.89 8.42
N GLN A 432 -2.08 25.47 9.22
CA GLN A 432 -2.25 26.84 9.74
C GLN A 432 -2.24 27.89 8.62
N GLU A 433 -1.55 27.63 7.50
CA GLU A 433 -1.64 28.49 6.31
C GLU A 433 -2.97 28.36 5.56
N MET A 434 -3.64 27.20 5.65
CA MET A 434 -4.99 26.96 5.11
C MET A 434 -6.08 27.56 5.99
N ASN A 435 -5.94 27.42 7.31
CA ASN A 435 -6.82 28.01 8.30
C ASN A 435 -6.04 28.64 9.46
N PRO A 436 -5.86 29.97 9.46
CA PRO A 436 -5.13 30.68 10.50
C PRO A 436 -5.73 30.57 11.92
N GLN A 437 -6.98 30.11 12.05
CA GLN A 437 -7.61 29.89 13.36
C GLN A 437 -7.15 28.59 14.02
N MET A 438 -6.52 27.67 13.29
CA MET A 438 -6.12 26.37 13.80
C MET A 438 -5.00 26.47 14.84
N LYS A 439 -5.24 25.86 16.01
CA LYS A 439 -4.25 25.69 17.07
C LYS A 439 -3.72 24.27 17.04
N ILE A 440 -2.45 24.14 16.66
CA ILE A 440 -1.83 22.83 16.47
C ILE A 440 -0.51 22.76 17.24
N THR A 441 -0.34 21.74 18.06
CA THR A 441 0.95 21.37 18.64
C THR A 441 1.48 20.12 17.94
N ALA A 442 2.65 20.25 17.33
CA ALA A 442 3.33 19.14 16.67
C ALA A 442 4.36 18.51 17.60
N HIS A 443 4.34 17.18 17.68
CA HIS A 443 5.31 16.35 18.38
C HIS A 443 6.02 15.41 17.41
N GLN A 444 7.25 15.05 17.76
CA GLN A 444 8.07 14.07 17.03
C GLN A 444 8.19 12.75 17.79
N ASN A 445 7.39 12.58 18.85
CA ASN A 445 7.45 11.43 19.72
C ASN A 445 6.76 10.24 19.04
N ARG A 446 7.43 9.09 19.00
CA ARG A 446 6.78 7.83 18.67
C ARG A 446 5.73 7.51 19.74
N LEU A 447 4.59 6.97 19.33
CA LEU A 447 3.56 6.54 20.29
C LEU A 447 3.84 5.11 20.74
N ASP A 448 4.50 4.98 21.88
CA ASP A 448 4.88 3.71 22.51
C ASP A 448 5.07 3.93 24.04
N PRO A 449 5.45 2.91 24.83
CA PRO A 449 5.66 3.08 26.27
C PRO A 449 6.71 4.13 26.64
N ASP A 450 7.69 4.42 25.77
CA ASP A 450 8.78 5.35 26.09
C ASP A 450 8.31 6.82 26.05
N SER A 451 7.19 7.11 25.39
CA SER A 451 6.60 8.45 25.32
C SER A 451 5.46 8.71 26.32
N GLU A 452 5.20 7.79 27.26
CA GLU A 452 4.14 7.95 28.29
C GLU A 452 4.35 9.17 29.20
N ALA A 453 5.60 9.63 29.37
CA ALA A 453 5.88 10.86 30.11
C ALA A 453 5.39 12.12 29.38
N VAL A 454 5.24 12.06 28.05
CA VAL A 454 4.71 13.14 27.21
C VAL A 454 3.21 13.01 27.05
N PHE A 455 2.74 11.80 26.72
CA PHE A 455 1.33 11.47 26.53
C PHE A 455 0.78 10.76 27.77
N ASP A 456 0.82 11.47 28.89
CA ASP A 456 0.43 10.92 30.19
C ASP A 456 -1.09 10.83 30.37
N TYR A 457 -1.51 10.39 31.55
CA TYR A 457 -2.93 10.31 31.91
C TYR A 457 -3.65 11.66 31.76
N ASN A 458 -3.01 12.78 32.14
CA ASN A 458 -3.65 14.10 32.10
C ASN A 458 -3.84 14.57 30.66
N PHE A 459 -2.85 14.32 29.80
CA PHE A 459 -2.95 14.58 28.38
C PHE A 459 -4.16 13.87 27.79
N PHE A 460 -4.24 12.54 27.94
CA PHE A 460 -5.37 11.78 27.40
C PHE A 460 -6.69 12.25 27.99
N MET A 461 -6.80 12.42 29.31
CA MET A 461 -8.06 12.86 29.93
C MET A 461 -8.55 14.22 29.43
N GLY A 462 -7.65 15.12 29.04
CA GLY A 462 -7.97 16.43 28.48
C GLY A 462 -8.46 16.42 27.03
N LEU A 463 -8.44 15.28 26.33
CA LEU A 463 -8.91 15.14 24.95
C LEU A 463 -10.42 14.87 24.89
N ASP A 464 -11.06 15.34 23.82
CA ASP A 464 -12.42 14.96 23.46
C ASP A 464 -12.44 13.72 22.56
N GLY A 465 -11.40 13.53 21.74
CA GLY A 465 -11.28 12.38 20.86
C GLY A 465 -9.88 12.18 20.27
N VAL A 466 -9.70 11.04 19.62
CA VAL A 466 -8.46 10.61 19.00
C VAL A 466 -8.72 10.24 17.54
N ALA A 467 -7.78 10.55 16.66
CA ALA A 467 -7.78 10.10 15.28
C ALA A 467 -6.46 9.39 14.97
N ALA A 468 -6.55 8.24 14.33
CA ALA A 468 -5.42 7.40 14.02
C ALA A 468 -5.13 7.42 12.52
N ALA A 469 -3.88 7.71 12.18
CA ALA A 469 -3.34 7.79 10.83
C ALA A 469 -2.04 6.98 10.74
N LEU A 470 -2.12 5.75 11.25
CA LEU A 470 -0.97 4.86 11.46
C LEU A 470 -0.75 3.94 10.25
N ASP A 471 0.45 3.38 10.13
CA ASP A 471 0.82 2.47 9.05
C ASP A 471 1.07 1.02 9.50
N ASN A 472 1.29 0.80 10.80
CA ASN A 472 1.55 -0.53 11.37
C ASN A 472 0.47 -0.94 12.39
N VAL A 473 0.31 -2.25 12.60
CA VAL A 473 -0.72 -2.82 13.48
C VAL A 473 -0.41 -2.60 14.96
N GLU A 474 0.87 -2.56 15.34
CA GLU A 474 1.29 -2.47 16.74
C GLU A 474 0.96 -1.12 17.36
N ALA A 475 1.25 -0.03 16.64
CA ALA A 475 0.90 1.32 17.06
C ALA A 475 -0.62 1.49 17.18
N ARG A 476 -1.40 0.84 16.30
CA ARG A 476 -2.88 0.87 16.36
C ARG A 476 -3.39 0.20 17.63
N ILE A 477 -2.87 -0.98 17.95
CA ILE A 477 -3.22 -1.70 19.18
C ILE A 477 -2.84 -0.89 20.41
N TYR A 478 -1.64 -0.31 20.41
CA TYR A 478 -1.19 0.52 21.54
C TYR A 478 -2.09 1.74 21.74
N LEU A 479 -2.45 2.45 20.66
CA LEU A 479 -3.37 3.58 20.72
C LEU A 479 -4.77 3.14 21.17
N ASP A 480 -5.30 2.05 20.65
CA ASP A 480 -6.60 1.47 21.05
C ASP A 480 -6.63 1.20 22.56
N GLN A 481 -5.58 0.58 23.11
CA GLN A 481 -5.46 0.31 24.55
C GLN A 481 -5.49 1.60 25.38
N ARG A 482 -4.80 2.66 24.94
CA ARG A 482 -4.84 3.96 25.62
C ARG A 482 -6.23 4.60 25.52
N CYS A 483 -6.85 4.58 24.35
CA CYS A 483 -8.21 5.07 24.17
C CYS A 483 -9.22 4.35 25.08
N ILE A 484 -9.12 3.02 25.21
CA ILE A 484 -9.97 2.23 26.12
C ILE A 484 -9.70 2.64 27.59
N GLN A 485 -8.42 2.68 27.99
CA GLN A 485 -8.01 3.01 29.36
C GLN A 485 -8.52 4.39 29.80
N HIS A 486 -8.51 5.36 28.88
CA HIS A 486 -8.90 6.74 29.14
C HIS A 486 -10.33 7.08 28.67
N GLN A 487 -11.09 6.07 28.21
CA GLN A 487 -12.46 6.20 27.70
C GLN A 487 -12.59 7.31 26.63
N LYS A 488 -11.68 7.30 25.66
CA LYS A 488 -11.69 8.27 24.56
C LYS A 488 -12.21 7.64 23.27
N PRO A 489 -13.12 8.32 22.53
CA PRO A 489 -13.52 7.88 21.22
C PRO A 489 -12.34 7.96 20.25
N MET A 490 -12.26 6.99 19.35
CA MET A 490 -11.18 6.89 18.36
C MET A 490 -11.75 6.71 16.96
N LEU A 491 -11.26 7.52 16.02
CA LEU A 491 -11.47 7.36 14.59
C LEU A 491 -10.24 6.66 14.01
N GLU A 492 -10.43 5.50 13.39
CA GLU A 492 -9.37 4.69 12.79
C GLU A 492 -9.62 4.50 11.29
N GLY A 493 -8.54 4.52 10.51
CA GLY A 493 -8.59 4.23 9.09
C GLY A 493 -7.27 3.68 8.56
N GLY A 494 -7.35 2.87 7.51
CA GLY A 494 -6.18 2.31 6.86
C GLY A 494 -6.42 2.04 5.38
N THR A 495 -5.33 2.08 4.60
CA THR A 495 -5.37 1.89 3.14
C THR A 495 -4.31 0.91 2.67
N GLN A 496 -4.62 0.19 1.59
CA GLN A 496 -3.68 -0.68 0.88
C GLN A 496 -4.00 -0.63 -0.62
N GLY A 497 -3.23 0.16 -1.37
CA GLY A 497 -3.50 0.42 -2.78
C GLY A 497 -4.87 1.08 -2.96
N SER A 498 -5.75 0.46 -3.74
CA SER A 498 -7.14 0.91 -3.96
C SER A 498 -8.12 0.49 -2.85
N LYS A 499 -7.67 -0.32 -1.87
CA LYS A 499 -8.49 -0.78 -0.75
C LYS A 499 -8.37 0.20 0.42
N GLY A 500 -9.46 0.36 1.16
CA GLY A 500 -9.50 1.17 2.38
C GLY A 500 -10.55 0.66 3.35
N HIS A 501 -10.42 1.05 4.62
CA HIS A 501 -11.43 0.82 5.65
C HIS A 501 -11.46 1.99 6.63
N THR A 502 -12.59 2.13 7.31
CA THR A 502 -12.78 3.04 8.45
C THR A 502 -13.38 2.26 9.61
N LEU A 503 -13.01 2.64 10.82
CA LEU A 503 -13.54 2.08 12.08
C LEU A 503 -13.77 3.22 13.05
N VAL A 504 -14.90 3.19 13.75
CA VAL A 504 -15.20 4.13 14.84
C VAL A 504 -15.29 3.34 16.13
N VAL A 505 -14.48 3.73 17.10
CA VAL A 505 -14.49 3.16 18.46
C VAL A 505 -15.13 4.18 19.40
N VAL A 506 -16.30 3.86 19.93
CA VAL A 506 -17.05 4.69 20.88
C VAL A 506 -17.13 3.98 22.23
N PRO A 507 -16.57 4.58 23.31
CA PRO A 507 -16.61 4.01 24.65
C PRO A 507 -18.03 3.63 25.08
N HIS A 508 -18.18 2.44 25.66
CA HIS A 508 -19.46 1.88 26.13
C HIS A 508 -20.52 1.61 25.05
N LEU A 509 -20.15 1.68 23.76
CA LEU A 509 -21.08 1.47 22.66
C LEU A 509 -20.57 0.46 21.61
N THR A 510 -19.35 0.59 21.12
CA THR A 510 -18.79 -0.27 20.07
C THR A 510 -17.70 -1.20 20.60
N GLU A 511 -17.33 -2.21 19.81
CA GLU A 511 -16.10 -2.95 20.01
C GLU A 511 -14.87 -2.05 19.76
N SER A 512 -13.73 -2.44 20.34
CA SER A 512 -12.44 -1.77 20.11
C SER A 512 -11.72 -2.37 18.90
N TYR A 513 -10.60 -1.77 18.49
CA TYR A 513 -9.77 -2.34 17.40
C TYR A 513 -9.28 -3.76 17.75
N GLY A 514 -8.90 -3.97 19.01
CA GLY A 514 -8.64 -5.30 19.58
C GLY A 514 -7.26 -5.87 19.27
N GLN A 515 -6.99 -7.07 19.78
CA GLN A 515 -5.74 -7.80 19.51
C GLN A 515 -5.70 -8.29 18.06
N PRO A 516 -4.50 -8.51 17.47
CA PRO A 516 -4.42 -9.06 16.14
C PRO A 516 -5.15 -10.41 16.13
N LYS A 517 -6.15 -10.57 15.27
CA LYS A 517 -6.61 -11.92 14.91
C LYS A 517 -5.39 -12.59 14.30
N THR A 518 -4.79 -13.53 15.02
CA THR A 518 -3.54 -14.17 14.61
C THR A 518 -3.72 -14.87 13.27
N ASN A 519 -3.45 -14.17 12.16
CA ASN A 519 -3.08 -14.79 10.91
C ASN A 519 -1.60 -15.22 11.01
N ALA A 520 -1.26 -15.97 12.07
CA ALA A 520 0.07 -16.53 12.31
C ALA A 520 0.51 -17.54 11.22
N ASN A 521 -0.31 -17.73 10.18
CA ASN A 521 -0.11 -18.69 9.11
C ASN A 521 0.72 -18.15 7.92
N ASN A 522 1.18 -16.90 7.93
CA ASN A 522 1.96 -16.33 6.83
C ASN A 522 3.48 -16.24 7.08
N ALA A 523 3.96 -16.63 8.26
CA ALA A 523 5.40 -16.67 8.50
C ALA A 523 6.03 -17.81 7.67
N ILE A 524 7.04 -17.49 6.86
CA ILE A 524 7.73 -18.49 6.04
C ILE A 524 8.45 -19.47 6.99
N PRO A 525 8.24 -20.79 6.88
CA PRO A 525 8.92 -21.76 7.74
C PRO A 525 10.44 -21.60 7.68
N LEU A 526 11.11 -21.70 8.83
CA LEU A 526 12.56 -21.48 8.92
C LEU A 526 13.34 -22.49 8.05
N CYS A 527 12.87 -23.73 7.95
CA CYS A 527 13.45 -24.74 7.05
C CYS A 527 13.38 -24.33 5.57
N THR A 528 12.30 -23.65 5.19
CA THR A 528 12.09 -23.13 3.82
C THR A 528 13.09 -22.00 3.54
N LEU A 529 13.23 -21.03 4.45
CA LEU A 529 14.21 -19.95 4.31
C LEU A 529 15.64 -20.48 4.29
N LYS A 530 15.98 -21.41 5.20
CA LYS A 530 17.34 -21.89 5.41
C LYS A 530 17.81 -22.87 4.33
N ASN A 531 16.97 -23.81 3.88
CA ASN A 531 17.41 -24.93 3.04
C ASN A 531 16.57 -25.17 1.78
N PHE A 532 15.29 -24.80 1.76
CA PHE A 532 14.35 -25.21 0.70
C PHE A 532 13.52 -24.05 0.10
N PRO A 533 14.15 -22.95 -0.35
CA PRO A 533 13.43 -21.90 -1.05
C PRO A 533 12.88 -22.44 -2.38
N HIS A 534 11.72 -21.94 -2.78
CA HIS A 534 11.07 -22.30 -4.05
C HIS A 534 10.32 -21.15 -4.69
N ARG A 535 10.30 -19.99 -4.04
CA ARG A 535 9.80 -18.72 -4.57
C ARG A 535 10.79 -17.62 -4.24
N ILE A 536 10.75 -16.54 -5.02
CA ILE A 536 11.67 -15.41 -4.86
C ILE A 536 11.49 -14.71 -3.51
N GLU A 537 10.29 -14.71 -2.94
CA GLU A 537 10.00 -14.13 -1.61
C GLU A 537 10.83 -14.83 -0.51
N HIS A 538 11.08 -16.13 -0.64
CA HIS A 538 11.88 -16.89 0.33
C HIS A 538 13.35 -16.50 0.26
N THR A 539 13.89 -16.28 -0.95
CA THR A 539 15.29 -15.85 -1.12
C THR A 539 15.48 -14.40 -0.73
N LEU A 540 14.46 -13.55 -0.91
CA LEU A 540 14.47 -12.16 -0.47
C LEU A 540 14.45 -12.03 1.04
N GLN A 541 13.55 -12.75 1.73
CA GLN A 541 13.55 -12.77 3.20
C GLN A 541 14.88 -13.29 3.73
N TRP A 542 15.42 -14.38 3.15
CA TRP A 542 16.72 -14.89 3.52
C TRP A 542 17.85 -13.85 3.32
N ALA A 543 17.83 -13.10 2.21
CA ALA A 543 18.84 -12.07 1.93
C ALA A 543 18.75 -10.92 2.95
N ARG A 544 17.52 -10.55 3.36
CA ARG A 544 17.29 -9.57 4.42
C ARG A 544 17.80 -10.05 5.77
N ASP A 545 17.57 -11.31 6.13
CA ASP A 545 18.10 -11.91 7.35
C ASP A 545 19.64 -11.96 7.33
N GLN A 546 20.25 -12.24 6.17
CA GLN A 546 21.70 -12.17 6.01
C GLN A 546 22.24 -10.74 6.19
N PHE A 547 21.56 -9.74 5.62
CA PHE A 547 21.94 -8.33 5.81
C PHE A 547 21.88 -7.96 7.30
N GLU A 548 20.75 -8.22 7.95
CA GLU A 548 20.53 -7.82 9.35
C GLU A 548 21.53 -8.52 10.29
N GLY A 549 21.76 -9.83 10.08
CA GLY A 549 22.71 -10.60 10.87
C GLY A 549 24.15 -10.11 10.72
N GLN A 550 24.59 -9.80 9.50
CA GLN A 550 25.98 -9.44 9.20
C GLN A 550 26.30 -7.98 9.48
N PHE A 551 25.41 -7.06 9.11
CA PHE A 551 25.71 -5.62 9.09
C PHE A 551 25.05 -4.83 10.23
N LYS A 552 24.12 -5.42 10.97
CA LYS A 552 23.48 -4.78 12.14
C LYS A 552 23.75 -5.52 13.44
N GLN A 553 23.26 -6.77 13.53
CA GLN A 553 23.32 -7.55 14.78
C GLN A 553 24.76 -7.87 15.19
N THR A 554 25.63 -8.23 14.23
CA THR A 554 27.04 -8.51 14.51
C THR A 554 27.75 -7.29 15.16
N PRO A 555 27.67 -6.07 14.57
CA PRO A 555 28.15 -4.85 15.23
C PRO A 555 27.46 -4.52 16.58
N GLU A 556 26.14 -4.64 16.69
CA GLU A 556 25.38 -4.34 17.93
C GLU A 556 25.81 -5.25 19.07
N ASN A 557 25.83 -6.57 18.83
CA ASN A 557 26.22 -7.58 19.81
C ASN A 557 27.68 -7.39 20.27
N ARG A 558 28.56 -6.93 19.38
CA ARG A 558 29.95 -6.61 19.72
C ARG A 558 30.07 -5.34 20.58
N THR A 559 29.24 -4.33 20.31
CA THR A 559 29.19 -3.08 21.07
C THR A 559 28.63 -3.29 22.48
N LEU A 560 27.63 -4.16 22.60
CA LEU A 560 27.02 -4.58 23.87
C LEU A 560 27.93 -5.54 24.67
N GLY A 561 28.90 -6.19 24.01
CA GLY A 561 29.78 -7.25 24.53
C GLY A 561 30.82 -6.86 25.60
N HIS A 562 30.58 -5.81 26.38
CA HIS A 562 31.40 -5.47 27.55
C HIS A 562 30.63 -5.36 28.88
N GLY A 563 29.30 -5.52 28.89
CA GLY A 563 28.51 -5.54 30.13
C GLY A 563 27.29 -6.45 30.06
N ASP A 564 27.21 -7.42 30.97
CA ASP A 564 26.00 -8.11 31.46
C ASP A 564 25.08 -8.86 30.46
N ALA A 565 25.58 -9.36 29.32
CA ALA A 565 24.77 -10.23 28.44
C ALA A 565 24.78 -11.70 28.91
N GLU A 566 23.63 -12.20 29.39
CA GLU A 566 23.44 -13.61 29.83
C GLU A 566 23.03 -14.57 28.70
N ALA A 567 22.64 -14.08 27.52
CA ALA A 567 22.09 -14.89 26.44
C ALA A 567 23.16 -15.63 25.60
N LEU A 568 23.00 -16.95 25.49
CA LEU A 568 23.90 -17.86 24.75
C LEU A 568 23.95 -17.58 23.25
N GLU A 569 22.84 -17.13 22.65
CA GLU A 569 22.79 -16.71 21.24
C GLU A 569 23.61 -15.44 20.99
N VAL A 570 23.62 -14.49 21.93
CA VAL A 570 24.41 -13.25 21.83
C VAL A 570 25.90 -13.58 21.95
N LEU A 571 26.29 -14.36 22.97
CA LEU A 571 27.69 -14.76 23.18
C LEU A 571 28.19 -15.71 22.08
N GLY A 572 27.34 -16.59 21.58
CA GLY A 572 27.62 -17.46 20.43
C GLY A 572 27.75 -16.68 19.13
N GLY A 573 26.92 -15.65 18.91
CA GLY A 573 27.03 -14.71 17.79
C GLY A 573 28.35 -13.95 17.84
N VAL A 574 28.69 -13.35 18.99
CA VAL A 574 29.97 -12.67 19.20
C VAL A 574 31.15 -13.63 18.99
N TRP A 575 31.05 -14.88 19.46
CA TRP A 575 32.10 -15.87 19.26
C TRP A 575 32.24 -16.32 17.82
N ASN A 576 31.16 -16.56 17.07
CA ASN A 576 31.24 -16.90 15.65
C ASN A 576 31.86 -15.75 14.84
N SER A 577 31.53 -14.50 15.16
CA SER A 577 32.19 -13.32 14.59
C SER A 577 33.69 -13.22 14.94
N LEU A 578 34.13 -13.91 16.01
CA LEU A 578 35.53 -14.04 16.43
C LEU A 578 36.18 -15.37 15.98
N GLU A 579 35.41 -16.38 15.58
CA GLU A 579 35.88 -17.70 15.16
C GLU A 579 36.11 -17.76 13.65
N ASP A 580 35.41 -16.91 12.88
CA ASP A 580 35.81 -16.51 11.52
C ASP A 580 37.27 -15.97 11.47
N ILE A 581 37.84 -15.61 12.63
CA ILE A 581 39.26 -15.18 12.79
C ILE A 581 40.23 -16.36 12.93
N LYS A 582 39.79 -17.54 13.39
CA LYS A 582 40.68 -18.70 13.63
C LYS A 582 40.98 -19.53 12.38
N ASP A 583 40.10 -19.51 11.37
CA ASP A 583 40.36 -20.15 10.05
C ASP A 583 41.15 -19.22 9.10
N GLY A 584 41.74 -18.13 9.61
CA GLY A 584 42.67 -17.25 8.87
C GLY A 584 42.18 -15.83 8.57
N GLY A 585 40.99 -15.41 9.02
CA GLY A 585 40.45 -14.07 8.78
C GLY A 585 40.95 -13.02 9.78
N GLN A 586 41.92 -12.18 9.42
CA GLN A 586 42.18 -10.97 10.21
C GLN A 586 40.99 -9.99 10.10
N HIS A 587 40.77 -9.14 11.12
CA HIS A 587 39.88 -7.98 10.95
C HIS A 587 40.31 -7.21 9.69
N PRO A 588 39.38 -6.72 8.87
CA PRO A 588 39.77 -5.98 7.69
C PRO A 588 40.60 -4.76 8.12
N THR A 589 41.79 -4.66 7.52
CA THR A 589 42.71 -3.53 7.71
C THR A 589 42.77 -2.65 6.48
N SER A 590 42.38 -3.18 5.33
CA SER A 590 42.32 -2.46 4.06
C SER A 590 41.04 -2.77 3.27
N TRP A 591 40.85 -2.05 2.17
CA TRP A 591 39.74 -2.28 1.25
C TRP A 591 39.83 -3.66 0.56
N GLU A 592 41.04 -4.11 0.25
CA GLU A 592 41.31 -5.42 -0.34
C GLU A 592 40.85 -6.58 0.58
N ASP A 593 40.96 -6.40 1.90
CA ASP A 593 40.44 -7.37 2.88
C ASP A 593 38.92 -7.46 2.81
N CYS A 594 38.22 -6.32 2.65
CA CYS A 594 36.75 -6.30 2.49
C CYS A 594 36.30 -7.00 1.21
N VAL A 595 37.01 -6.80 0.10
CA VAL A 595 36.73 -7.47 -1.18
C VAL A 595 37.00 -8.98 -1.07
N SER A 596 38.10 -9.37 -0.41
CA SER A 596 38.45 -10.77 -0.16
C SER A 596 37.40 -11.46 0.71
N TRP A 597 36.95 -10.80 1.77
CA TRP A 597 35.86 -11.29 2.63
C TRP A 597 34.57 -11.52 1.83
N ALA A 598 34.14 -10.54 1.03
CA ALA A 598 32.93 -10.66 0.23
C ALA A 598 33.00 -11.83 -0.77
N ARG A 599 34.18 -12.04 -1.40
CA ARG A 599 34.42 -13.17 -2.31
C ARG A 599 34.39 -14.52 -1.59
N CYS A 600 35.02 -14.64 -0.43
CA CYS A 600 34.99 -15.86 0.37
C CYS A 600 33.58 -16.16 0.93
N LYS A 601 32.84 -15.10 1.30
CA LYS A 601 31.45 -15.22 1.73
C LYS A 601 30.55 -15.71 0.60
N TRP A 602 30.74 -15.18 -0.61
CA TRP A 602 30.06 -15.67 -1.81
C TRP A 602 30.31 -17.18 -2.00
N GLU A 603 31.58 -17.64 -1.92
CA GLU A 603 31.90 -19.07 -2.08
C GLU A 603 31.19 -19.91 -1.02
N THR A 604 31.22 -19.44 0.23
CA THR A 604 30.63 -20.15 1.35
C THR A 604 29.15 -20.38 1.13
N VAL A 605 28.42 -19.32 0.80
CA VAL A 605 26.96 -19.33 0.80
C VAL A 605 26.37 -19.93 -0.48
N TYR A 606 26.96 -19.65 -1.64
CA TYR A 606 26.39 -20.05 -2.94
C TYR A 606 27.05 -21.30 -3.55
N ASN A 607 28.16 -21.77 -2.98
CA ASN A 607 28.84 -23.00 -3.40
C ASN A 607 28.97 -24.02 -2.25
N ASN A 608 29.68 -23.67 -1.18
CA ASN A 608 30.07 -24.63 -0.14
C ASN A 608 28.87 -25.15 0.66
N ASP A 609 28.00 -24.26 1.12
CA ASP A 609 26.79 -24.63 1.87
C ASP A 609 25.84 -25.47 1.01
N ILE A 610 25.77 -25.19 -0.30
CA ILE A 610 24.99 -25.98 -1.25
C ILE A 610 25.60 -27.38 -1.45
N ARG A 611 26.93 -27.48 -1.56
CA ARG A 611 27.63 -28.78 -1.59
C ARG A 611 27.44 -29.56 -0.30
N GLN A 612 27.44 -28.89 0.86
CA GLN A 612 27.15 -29.50 2.15
C GLN A 612 25.71 -30.04 2.19
N LEU A 613 24.74 -29.25 1.71
CA LEU A 613 23.33 -29.63 1.64
C LEU A 613 23.15 -30.86 0.74
N LEU A 614 23.75 -30.88 -0.45
CA LEU A 614 23.70 -32.00 -1.38
C LEU A 614 24.44 -33.25 -0.85
N HIS A 615 25.48 -33.07 -0.03
CA HIS A 615 26.13 -34.20 0.66
C HIS A 615 25.20 -34.84 1.68
N CYS A 616 24.49 -34.03 2.48
CA CYS A 616 23.52 -34.51 3.47
C CYS A 616 22.23 -35.06 2.81
N LEU A 617 21.82 -34.45 1.69
CA LEU A 617 20.59 -34.75 0.95
C LEU A 617 20.90 -34.92 -0.55
N PRO A 618 21.40 -36.09 -0.99
CA PRO A 618 21.78 -36.32 -2.38
C PRO A 618 20.63 -36.09 -3.38
N PRO A 619 20.90 -35.69 -4.63
CA PRO A 619 19.86 -35.51 -5.67
C PRO A 619 18.97 -36.75 -5.87
N GLU A 620 19.56 -37.93 -5.76
CA GLU A 620 18.89 -39.23 -5.94
C GLU A 620 18.12 -39.70 -4.70
N LYS A 621 18.09 -38.90 -3.62
CA LYS A 621 17.46 -39.30 -2.35
C LYS A 621 15.96 -39.53 -2.57
N VAL A 622 15.47 -40.64 -2.04
CA VAL A 622 14.03 -40.97 -2.00
C VAL A 622 13.50 -40.89 -0.57
N THR A 623 12.22 -40.59 -0.43
CA THR A 623 11.48 -40.63 0.84
C THR A 623 11.23 -42.08 1.26
N ALA A 624 10.76 -42.29 2.50
CA ALA A 624 10.35 -43.61 3.00
C ALA A 624 9.23 -44.27 2.14
N THR A 625 8.48 -43.46 1.39
CA THR A 625 7.42 -43.91 0.47
C THR A 625 7.94 -44.18 -0.96
N GLY A 626 9.25 -44.07 -1.22
CA GLY A 626 9.85 -44.33 -2.52
C GLY A 626 9.75 -43.17 -3.53
N LEU A 627 9.23 -42.01 -3.13
CA LEU A 627 9.14 -40.83 -3.98
C LEU A 627 10.45 -40.01 -3.95
N PRO A 628 10.83 -39.31 -5.02
CA PRO A 628 11.98 -38.42 -5.00
C PRO A 628 11.85 -37.34 -3.91
N PHE A 629 12.89 -37.18 -3.09
CA PHE A 629 12.93 -36.18 -2.01
C PHE A 629 12.82 -34.76 -2.56
N TRP A 630 13.54 -34.48 -3.65
CA TRP A 630 13.50 -33.19 -4.36
C TRP A 630 12.32 -33.14 -5.33
N SER A 631 11.13 -32.95 -4.77
CA SER A 631 9.88 -32.83 -5.54
C SER A 631 8.95 -31.78 -4.92
N GLY A 632 7.99 -31.30 -5.72
CA GLY A 632 7.04 -30.26 -5.30
C GLY A 632 7.75 -28.96 -4.89
N SER A 633 7.57 -28.54 -3.64
CA SER A 633 8.19 -27.32 -3.07
C SER A 633 9.67 -27.47 -2.71
N LYS A 634 10.27 -28.67 -2.83
CA LYS A 634 11.70 -28.90 -2.58
C LYS A 634 12.46 -28.96 -3.91
N ARG A 635 12.96 -27.82 -4.35
CA ARG A 635 13.82 -27.70 -5.55
C ARG A 635 15.23 -28.17 -5.22
N CYS A 636 15.78 -29.09 -6.02
CA CYS A 636 17.15 -29.56 -5.85
C CYS A 636 18.11 -28.42 -6.24
N PRO A 637 18.98 -27.95 -5.34
CA PRO A 637 19.88 -26.88 -5.68
C PRO A 637 21.10 -27.38 -6.47
N HIS A 638 21.83 -26.45 -7.07
CA HIS A 638 23.15 -26.66 -7.66
C HIS A 638 24.15 -25.60 -7.17
N PRO A 639 25.41 -25.97 -6.89
CA PRO A 639 26.42 -25.02 -6.43
C PRO A 639 26.87 -24.11 -7.57
N LEU A 640 26.90 -22.80 -7.34
CA LEU A 640 27.37 -21.85 -8.35
C LEU A 640 28.89 -21.79 -8.41
N THR A 641 29.44 -21.42 -9.56
CA THR A 641 30.87 -21.12 -9.71
C THR A 641 31.04 -19.62 -9.95
N PHE A 642 31.90 -18.97 -9.18
CA PHE A 642 32.09 -17.53 -9.29
C PHE A 642 32.64 -17.16 -10.68
N ASP A 643 32.17 -16.04 -11.23
CA ASP A 643 32.55 -15.56 -12.55
C ASP A 643 32.66 -14.03 -12.52
N LEU A 644 33.83 -13.50 -12.86
CA LEU A 644 34.16 -12.07 -12.91
C LEU A 644 33.40 -11.32 -14.03
N LYS A 645 32.79 -12.05 -14.96
CA LYS A 645 31.98 -11.51 -16.06
C LYS A 645 30.49 -11.52 -15.77
N ASN A 646 30.04 -12.27 -14.76
CA ASN A 646 28.64 -12.31 -14.37
C ASN A 646 28.31 -11.04 -13.56
N THR A 647 27.32 -10.29 -14.04
CA THR A 647 26.90 -9.02 -13.43
C THR A 647 26.44 -9.20 -11.99
N THR A 648 25.54 -10.15 -11.72
CA THR A 648 24.99 -10.40 -10.38
C THR A 648 26.07 -10.82 -9.38
N HIS A 649 27.05 -11.62 -9.84
CA HIS A 649 28.17 -12.05 -9.00
C HIS A 649 29.03 -10.85 -8.57
N MET A 650 29.31 -9.94 -9.50
CA MET A 650 30.06 -8.72 -9.23
C MET A 650 29.26 -7.73 -8.36
N GLU A 651 27.96 -7.55 -8.63
CA GLU A 651 27.08 -6.69 -7.83
C GLU A 651 27.03 -7.11 -6.37
N TYR A 652 26.93 -8.43 -6.10
CA TYR A 652 27.01 -8.95 -4.74
C TYR A 652 28.31 -8.56 -4.05
N VAL A 653 29.45 -8.77 -4.71
CA VAL A 653 30.76 -8.46 -4.12
C VAL A 653 30.91 -6.97 -3.88
N VAL A 654 30.50 -6.12 -4.83
CA VAL A 654 30.53 -4.66 -4.69
C VAL A 654 29.71 -4.24 -3.47
N ALA A 655 28.46 -4.68 -3.37
CA ALA A 655 27.59 -4.29 -2.26
C ALA A 655 28.09 -4.84 -0.92
N ALA A 656 28.38 -6.14 -0.83
CA ALA A 656 28.81 -6.80 0.39
C ALA A 656 30.15 -6.23 0.90
N ALA A 657 31.13 -5.98 0.03
CA ALA A 657 32.41 -5.40 0.43
C ALA A 657 32.27 -3.97 0.94
N ASN A 658 31.42 -3.14 0.29
CA ASN A 658 31.16 -1.77 0.74
C ASN A 658 30.47 -1.76 2.12
N LEU A 659 29.45 -2.58 2.33
CA LEU A 659 28.75 -2.70 3.62
C LEU A 659 29.70 -3.21 4.72
N TYR A 660 30.51 -4.22 4.41
CA TYR A 660 31.53 -4.70 5.35
C TYR A 660 32.62 -3.66 5.63
N GLY A 661 32.99 -2.84 4.66
CA GLY A 661 33.87 -1.69 4.86
C GLY A 661 33.26 -0.67 5.82
N GLN A 662 31.99 -0.32 5.62
CA GLN A 662 31.26 0.66 6.43
C GLN A 662 31.21 0.26 7.91
N ILE A 663 30.89 -1.00 8.24
CA ILE A 663 30.85 -1.45 9.65
C ILE A 663 32.22 -1.35 10.35
N TYR A 664 33.32 -1.29 9.60
CA TYR A 664 34.69 -1.14 10.12
C TYR A 664 35.29 0.26 9.87
N GLY A 665 34.53 1.21 9.32
CA GLY A 665 35.01 2.55 8.99
C GLY A 665 36.03 2.60 7.83
N ILE A 666 36.02 1.59 6.95
CA ILE A 666 36.89 1.51 5.76
C ILE A 666 36.10 2.04 4.56
N LYS A 667 36.68 3.01 3.85
CA LYS A 667 36.06 3.60 2.66
C LYS A 667 36.16 2.65 1.45
N GLY A 668 35.01 2.28 0.89
CA GLY A 668 34.92 1.47 -0.32
C GLY A 668 34.77 2.26 -1.63
N THR A 669 34.50 1.55 -2.72
CA THR A 669 34.31 2.10 -4.07
C THR A 669 33.24 1.33 -4.86
N ARG A 670 32.63 2.00 -5.85
CA ARG A 670 31.75 1.40 -6.88
C ARG A 670 32.50 1.01 -8.16
N ASP A 671 33.79 1.33 -8.26
CA ASP A 671 34.57 1.00 -9.46
C ASP A 671 34.81 -0.50 -9.60
N CYS A 672 34.05 -1.13 -10.49
CA CYS A 672 34.16 -2.56 -10.78
C CYS A 672 35.52 -2.96 -11.37
N THR A 673 36.29 -2.02 -11.93
CA THR A 673 37.59 -2.33 -12.54
C THR A 673 38.63 -2.62 -11.45
N SER A 674 38.80 -1.71 -10.49
CA SER A 674 39.70 -1.92 -9.35
C SER A 674 39.29 -3.13 -8.49
N ILE A 675 37.99 -3.36 -8.29
CA ILE A 675 37.51 -4.54 -7.54
C ILE A 675 37.87 -5.84 -8.28
N ARG A 676 37.75 -5.87 -9.61
CA ARG A 676 38.11 -7.05 -10.43
C ARG A 676 39.59 -7.40 -10.28
N GLU A 677 40.48 -6.40 -10.31
CA GLU A 677 41.94 -6.60 -10.16
C GLU A 677 42.32 -7.19 -8.79
N ILE A 678 41.56 -6.86 -7.74
CA ILE A 678 41.71 -7.45 -6.41
C ILE A 678 41.23 -8.90 -6.44
N LEU A 679 40.02 -9.15 -6.98
CA LEU A 679 39.41 -10.48 -7.02
C LEU A 679 40.23 -11.52 -7.76
N GLU A 680 40.97 -11.13 -8.80
CA GLU A 680 41.89 -12.03 -9.52
C GLU A 680 43.01 -12.60 -8.63
N LYS A 681 43.32 -11.92 -7.52
CA LYS A 681 44.39 -12.30 -6.57
C LYS A 681 43.85 -12.99 -5.30
N VAL A 682 42.52 -13.02 -5.10
CA VAL A 682 41.92 -13.58 -3.89
C VAL A 682 42.05 -15.10 -3.89
N HIS A 683 42.65 -15.65 -2.83
CA HIS A 683 42.71 -17.08 -2.61
C HIS A 683 41.41 -17.57 -1.94
N VAL A 684 40.73 -18.52 -2.57
CA VAL A 684 39.51 -19.13 -2.04
C VAL A 684 39.83 -20.53 -1.51
N PRO A 685 39.63 -20.80 -0.21
CA PRO A 685 39.93 -22.11 0.37
C PRO A 685 39.09 -23.23 -0.26
N PRO A 686 39.66 -24.44 -0.47
CA PRO A 686 38.91 -25.58 -0.96
C PRO A 686 37.93 -26.09 0.11
N PHE A 687 36.74 -26.49 -0.32
CA PHE A 687 35.70 -27.00 0.59
C PHE A 687 35.58 -28.53 0.56
N THR A 688 35.47 -29.13 1.75
CA THR A 688 35.18 -30.56 1.93
C THR A 688 33.96 -30.73 2.83
N PRO A 689 32.87 -31.41 2.37
CA PRO A 689 31.69 -31.63 3.18
C PRO A 689 31.98 -32.42 4.46
N LYS A 690 31.34 -32.03 5.57
CA LYS A 690 31.44 -32.68 6.88
C LYS A 690 30.27 -33.63 7.09
N SER A 691 30.53 -34.90 7.42
CA SER A 691 29.47 -35.89 7.68
C SER A 691 28.77 -35.72 9.04
N SER A 692 29.32 -34.89 9.94
CA SER A 692 28.72 -34.58 11.25
C SER A 692 27.55 -33.61 11.19
N VAL A 693 27.34 -32.92 10.05
CA VAL A 693 26.29 -31.92 9.89
C VAL A 693 24.96 -32.59 9.59
N LYS A 694 23.95 -32.32 10.44
CA LYS A 694 22.56 -32.75 10.21
C LYS A 694 21.74 -31.59 9.67
N ILE A 695 21.05 -31.82 8.56
CA ILE A 695 20.10 -30.87 7.98
C ILE A 695 18.69 -31.27 8.41
N HIS A 696 18.01 -30.38 9.12
CA HIS A 696 16.61 -30.56 9.50
C HIS A 696 15.69 -30.27 8.31
N VAL A 697 14.77 -31.20 8.03
CA VAL A 697 13.87 -31.12 6.87
C VAL A 697 12.60 -30.34 7.19
N THR A 698 12.22 -30.29 8.48
CA THR A 698 11.03 -29.58 8.95
C THR A 698 11.34 -28.71 10.19
N ASP A 699 10.54 -27.67 10.41
CA ASP A 699 10.66 -26.83 11.63
C ASP A 699 10.42 -27.62 12.92
N LYS A 700 9.58 -28.66 12.85
CA LYS A 700 9.34 -29.57 13.98
C LYS A 700 10.62 -30.32 14.36
N GLU A 701 11.33 -30.87 13.38
CA GLU A 701 12.62 -31.53 13.61
C GLU A 701 13.68 -30.57 14.18
N MET A 702 13.67 -29.28 13.77
CA MET A 702 14.55 -28.26 14.35
C MET A 702 14.22 -27.98 15.81
N LYS A 703 12.93 -27.79 16.14
CA LYS A 703 12.49 -27.53 17.52
C LYS A 703 12.80 -28.71 18.44
N GLU A 704 12.46 -29.93 18.03
CA GLU A 704 12.74 -31.13 18.80
C GLU A 704 14.25 -31.39 18.97
N ALA A 705 15.10 -30.92 18.05
CA ALA A 705 16.56 -31.02 18.21
C ALA A 705 17.08 -29.99 19.22
N LYS A 706 16.57 -28.76 19.19
CA LYS A 706 16.90 -27.72 20.19
C LYS A 706 16.46 -28.13 21.60
N GLU A 707 15.32 -28.79 21.75
CA GLU A 707 14.80 -29.27 23.04
C GLU A 707 15.54 -30.53 23.56
N ARG A 708 16.28 -31.25 22.70
CA ARG A 708 17.03 -32.46 23.04
C ARG A 708 18.47 -32.21 23.49
N ASP A 709 19.03 -31.05 23.17
CA ASP A 709 20.28 -30.60 23.78
C ASP A 709 19.96 -30.21 25.23
N SER A 710 20.46 -30.97 26.21
CA SER A 710 20.14 -30.76 27.62
C SER A 710 20.63 -29.39 28.12
N ASP A 711 19.87 -28.72 29.00
CA ASP A 711 20.24 -27.46 29.67
C ASP A 711 21.70 -27.43 30.18
N ASP A 712 22.24 -28.56 30.66
CA ASP A 712 23.61 -28.67 31.15
C ASP A 712 24.70 -28.52 30.06
N ALA A 713 24.40 -28.92 28.82
CA ALA A 713 25.33 -28.82 27.68
C ALA A 713 25.38 -27.40 27.13
N GLU A 714 24.24 -26.70 27.08
CA GLU A 714 24.19 -25.27 26.79
C GLU A 714 24.95 -24.48 27.85
N LYS A 715 24.70 -24.74 29.14
CA LYS A 715 25.37 -24.05 30.23
C LYS A 715 26.89 -24.25 30.22
N ALA A 716 27.36 -25.46 29.89
CA ALA A 716 28.79 -25.74 29.70
C ALA A 716 29.39 -24.97 28.51
N ARG A 717 28.68 -24.87 27.39
CA ARG A 717 29.09 -24.13 26.19
C ARG A 717 29.10 -22.61 26.43
N LEU A 718 28.16 -22.10 27.20
CA LEU A 718 28.09 -20.70 27.64
C LEU A 718 29.32 -20.32 28.47
N GLU A 719 29.66 -21.14 29.46
CA GLU A 719 30.83 -20.91 30.32
C GLU A 719 32.14 -21.05 29.54
N GLU A 720 32.22 -21.99 28.59
CA GLU A 720 33.34 -22.09 27.65
C GLU A 720 33.50 -20.80 26.81
N LEU A 721 32.40 -20.29 26.25
CA LEU A 721 32.37 -19.07 25.44
C LEU A 721 32.78 -17.84 26.24
N LYS A 722 32.23 -17.67 27.46
CA LYS A 722 32.61 -16.61 28.40
C LYS A 722 34.11 -16.67 28.73
N GLY A 723 34.64 -17.87 29.00
CA GLY A 723 36.06 -18.07 29.29
C GLY A 723 36.97 -17.66 28.13
N LYS A 724 36.58 -17.95 26.88
CA LYS A 724 37.35 -17.55 25.70
C LYS A 724 37.27 -16.04 25.41
N LEU A 725 36.10 -15.42 25.62
CA LEU A 725 35.87 -13.97 25.46
C LEU A 725 36.57 -13.12 26.54
N ALA A 726 36.77 -13.66 27.74
CA ALA A 726 37.42 -12.95 28.85
C ALA A 726 38.96 -12.84 28.72
N SER A 727 39.57 -13.44 27.69
CA SER A 727 41.03 -13.51 27.53
C SER A 727 41.67 -12.11 27.25
N PRO A 728 42.85 -11.79 27.84
CA PRO A 728 43.48 -10.47 27.72
C PRO A 728 43.83 -10.06 26.28
N SER A 729 44.07 -11.01 25.38
CA SER A 729 44.42 -10.70 23.97
C SER A 729 43.23 -10.22 23.14
N MET A 730 42.00 -10.49 23.59
CA MET A 730 40.75 -10.06 22.92
C MET A 730 40.31 -8.67 23.40
N LYS A 731 40.66 -8.28 24.63
CA LYS A 731 40.36 -6.94 25.18
C LYS A 731 41.15 -5.81 24.49
N SER A 732 42.32 -6.10 23.90
CA SER A 732 43.16 -5.09 23.22
C SER A 732 42.88 -4.95 21.72
N SER A 733 42.07 -5.82 21.10
CA SER A 733 41.81 -5.86 19.65
C SER A 733 40.42 -5.42 19.23
N ALA A 734 39.58 -4.94 20.16
CA ALA A 734 38.23 -4.49 19.88
C ALA A 734 38.23 -3.13 19.16
N LYS A 735 38.39 -3.13 17.83
CA LYS A 735 38.03 -1.97 17.01
C LYS A 735 36.52 -1.77 17.09
N GLN A 736 36.10 -0.50 17.23
CA GLN A 736 34.72 -0.08 17.19
C GLN A 736 34.09 -0.49 15.85
N MET A 737 32.89 -1.08 15.90
CA MET A 737 32.08 -1.38 14.72
C MET A 737 30.87 -0.45 14.69
N TYR A 738 30.38 -0.14 13.50
CA TYR A 738 29.22 0.72 13.29
C TYR A 738 28.07 -0.12 12.74
N PRO A 739 26.99 -0.35 13.52
CA PRO A 739 25.81 -1.03 12.99
C PRO A 739 25.17 -0.22 11.86
N ILE A 740 24.66 -0.93 10.85
CA ILE A 740 23.96 -0.35 9.71
C ILE A 740 22.47 -0.61 9.85
N ASP A 741 21.69 0.46 9.98
CA ASP A 741 20.24 0.40 9.86
C ASP A 741 19.83 0.35 8.39
N PHE A 742 18.93 -0.57 8.08
CA PHE A 742 18.47 -0.77 6.72
C PHE A 742 17.57 0.40 6.26
N GLU A 743 18.10 1.17 5.33
CA GLU A 743 17.38 2.18 4.55
C GLU A 743 17.23 1.73 3.09
N LYS A 744 16.00 1.68 2.58
CA LYS A 744 15.68 1.20 1.21
C LYS A 744 15.56 2.34 0.19
N ASP A 745 15.24 3.54 0.63
CA ASP A 745 14.92 4.69 -0.22
C ASP A 745 16.17 5.53 -0.58
N ASP A 746 17.36 5.11 -0.15
CA ASP A 746 18.66 5.67 -0.54
C ASP A 746 19.43 4.69 -1.45
N ASP A 747 19.42 4.96 -2.75
CA ASP A 747 20.12 4.13 -3.75
C ASP A 747 21.65 4.17 -3.61
N SER A 748 22.21 5.12 -2.86
CA SER A 748 23.65 5.29 -2.72
C SER A 748 24.28 4.38 -1.65
N ASN A 749 23.46 3.85 -0.72
CA ASN A 749 23.92 3.16 0.49
C ASN A 749 24.24 1.66 0.33
N PHE A 750 24.04 1.07 -0.85
CA PHE A 750 24.27 -0.35 -1.16
C PHE A 750 23.33 -1.38 -0.51
N HIS A 751 22.35 -0.96 0.29
CA HIS A 751 21.46 -1.89 1.00
C HIS A 751 20.61 -2.70 0.02
N MET A 752 19.88 -2.00 -0.85
CA MET A 752 19.07 -2.65 -1.88
C MET A 752 19.92 -3.38 -2.91
N ASP A 753 21.11 -2.85 -3.25
CA ASP A 753 22.07 -3.52 -4.15
C ASP A 753 22.44 -4.91 -3.59
N TYR A 754 22.73 -5.00 -2.28
CA TYR A 754 23.01 -6.26 -1.60
C TYR A 754 21.81 -7.20 -1.60
N ILE A 755 20.61 -6.73 -1.22
CA ILE A 755 19.42 -7.60 -1.14
C ILE A 755 19.07 -8.20 -2.51
N VAL A 756 19.10 -7.39 -3.57
CA VAL A 756 18.81 -7.84 -4.94
C VAL A 756 19.82 -8.90 -5.38
N ALA A 757 21.12 -8.60 -5.30
CA ALA A 757 22.16 -9.51 -5.74
C ALA A 757 22.19 -10.80 -4.90
N ALA A 758 22.11 -10.66 -3.57
CA ALA A 758 22.17 -11.81 -2.66
C ALA A 758 20.97 -12.75 -2.83
N SER A 759 19.78 -12.20 -3.04
CA SER A 759 18.56 -12.97 -3.30
C SER A 759 18.63 -13.66 -4.67
N ASN A 760 19.03 -12.95 -5.72
CA ASN A 760 19.08 -13.50 -7.08
C ASN A 760 20.12 -14.62 -7.23
N LEU A 761 21.27 -14.53 -6.55
CA LEU A 761 22.24 -15.62 -6.48
C LEU A 761 21.64 -16.87 -5.82
N ARG A 762 20.91 -16.69 -4.72
CA ARG A 762 20.21 -17.81 -4.07
C ARG A 762 19.05 -18.32 -4.92
N ALA A 763 18.39 -17.45 -5.68
CA ALA A 763 17.36 -17.87 -6.62
C ALA A 763 17.97 -18.76 -7.72
N GLU A 764 19.14 -18.39 -8.25
CA GLU A 764 19.90 -19.17 -9.23
C GLU A 764 20.30 -20.54 -8.69
N ASN A 765 20.77 -20.65 -7.44
CA ASN A 765 21.06 -21.95 -6.81
C ASN A 765 19.90 -22.94 -6.90
N TYR A 766 18.65 -22.47 -6.89
CA TYR A 766 17.44 -23.30 -6.85
C TYR A 766 16.60 -23.20 -8.12
N ASP A 767 17.14 -22.63 -9.21
CA ASP A 767 16.47 -22.38 -10.48
C ASP A 767 15.16 -21.56 -10.35
N ILE A 768 15.12 -20.64 -9.38
CA ILE A 768 14.00 -19.73 -9.14
C ILE A 768 14.19 -18.49 -10.05
N PRO A 769 13.14 -18.00 -10.74
CA PRO A 769 13.25 -16.79 -11.54
C PRO A 769 13.70 -15.59 -10.70
N ALA A 770 14.72 -14.88 -11.19
CA ALA A 770 15.26 -13.68 -10.55
C ALA A 770 14.20 -12.57 -10.44
N ALA A 771 14.37 -11.69 -9.43
CA ALA A 771 13.62 -10.45 -9.31
C ALA A 771 14.49 -9.25 -9.72
N ASP A 772 13.88 -8.31 -10.42
CA ASP A 772 14.47 -6.97 -10.59
C ASP A 772 14.37 -6.16 -9.30
N ARG A 773 15.10 -5.03 -9.26
CA ARG A 773 15.10 -4.12 -8.10
C ARG A 773 13.69 -3.65 -7.73
N HIS A 774 12.83 -3.41 -8.71
CA HIS A 774 11.47 -2.95 -8.48
C HIS A 774 10.65 -3.97 -7.69
N LYS A 775 10.67 -5.24 -8.10
CA LYS A 775 10.00 -6.35 -7.41
C LYS A 775 10.60 -6.62 -6.02
N VAL A 776 11.89 -6.42 -5.85
CA VAL A 776 12.54 -6.51 -4.53
C VAL A 776 12.08 -5.37 -3.59
N ASN A 777 12.01 -4.14 -4.09
CA ASN A 777 11.51 -3.00 -3.31
C ASN A 777 10.09 -3.29 -2.75
N ILE A 778 9.20 -3.86 -3.57
CA ILE A 778 7.84 -4.27 -3.16
C ILE A 778 7.90 -5.19 -1.93
N PHE A 779 8.71 -6.25 -2.01
CA PHE A 779 8.82 -7.24 -0.94
C PHE A 779 9.33 -6.59 0.35
N THR A 780 10.42 -5.82 0.28
CA THR A 780 11.04 -5.19 1.46
C THR A 780 10.11 -4.22 2.18
N MET A 781 9.13 -3.62 1.48
CA MET A 781 8.11 -2.78 2.12
C MET A 781 7.11 -3.59 2.94
N SER A 782 6.65 -4.73 2.42
CA SER A 782 5.69 -5.60 3.11
C SER A 782 6.28 -6.33 4.33
N SER A 783 7.59 -6.56 4.34
CA SER A 783 8.27 -7.27 5.44
C SER A 783 8.61 -6.39 6.64
N SER A 784 8.53 -5.06 6.51
CA SER A 784 8.68 -4.11 7.63
C SER A 784 7.72 -4.44 8.78
N ASP A 785 6.55 -5.01 8.46
CA ASP A 785 5.49 -5.42 9.39
C ASP A 785 5.75 -6.76 10.09
N GLN A 786 6.69 -7.59 9.63
CA GLN A 786 6.91 -8.93 10.20
C GLN A 786 8.01 -8.99 11.28
N ILE A 787 8.78 -7.92 11.47
CA ILE A 787 9.99 -7.89 12.31
C ILE A 787 9.66 -8.04 13.81
N SER A 788 8.43 -7.78 14.22
CA SER A 788 8.04 -7.87 15.62
C SER A 788 7.55 -9.25 16.09
N VAL A 789 7.20 -10.15 15.18
CA VAL A 789 6.65 -11.48 15.52
C VAL A 789 7.71 -12.40 16.16
N HIS A 790 9.00 -12.10 16.01
CA HIS A 790 10.08 -12.89 16.63
C HIS A 790 10.65 -12.29 17.93
N ARG A 791 10.17 -11.12 18.37
CA ARG A 791 10.77 -10.39 19.51
C ARG A 791 10.26 -10.79 20.91
N ASN A 792 9.11 -11.45 21.06
CA ASN A 792 8.46 -11.66 22.38
C ASN A 792 8.20 -13.14 22.77
N GLY A 793 9.08 -14.07 22.39
CA GLY A 793 8.95 -15.48 22.78
C GLY A 793 9.33 -15.81 24.24
N LEU A 794 9.93 -14.86 24.97
CA LEU A 794 10.48 -15.09 26.31
C LEU A 794 10.17 -13.88 27.19
N LEU A 795 9.01 -13.90 27.86
CA LEU A 795 8.81 -13.52 29.27
C LEU A 795 7.32 -13.45 29.61
N THR A 796 6.96 -14.09 30.74
CA THR A 796 5.70 -14.05 31.51
C THR A 796 4.46 -14.80 30.97
N TYR A 797 4.42 -16.10 31.25
CA TYR A 797 3.16 -16.82 31.51
C TYR A 797 2.69 -16.50 32.93
N CYS A 798 1.52 -15.86 33.07
CA CYS A 798 0.76 -15.88 34.33
C CYS A 798 -0.66 -16.31 34.02
N SER A 799 -1.00 -17.51 34.52
CA SER A 799 -2.25 -18.23 34.33
C SER A 799 -3.45 -17.50 34.95
N TRP A 800 -4.53 -17.29 34.20
CA TRP A 800 -5.88 -17.16 34.76
C TRP A 800 -6.90 -17.98 33.96
N SER A 801 -7.67 -18.75 34.71
CA SER A 801 -8.56 -19.84 34.28
C SER A 801 -9.86 -19.35 33.65
N ARG A 802 -10.28 -20.06 32.59
CA ARG A 802 -11.57 -19.93 31.88
C ARG A 802 -12.77 -20.26 32.76
N THR A 803 -13.89 -19.58 32.49
CA THR A 803 -15.23 -20.16 32.55
C THR A 803 -15.99 -19.82 31.26
N ASN A 804 -16.50 -20.87 30.62
CA ASN A 804 -17.29 -20.86 29.39
C ASN A 804 -18.61 -20.09 29.54
N HIS A 805 -19.07 -19.44 28.48
CA HIS A 805 -20.45 -19.61 28.00
C HIS A 805 -20.53 -19.37 26.48
N SER A 806 -21.27 -20.27 25.84
CA SER A 806 -21.46 -20.46 24.41
C SER A 806 -22.74 -19.81 23.92
N THR A 807 -22.70 -19.08 22.81
CA THR A 807 -23.84 -18.89 21.89
C THR A 807 -23.35 -18.54 20.50
N LEU A 808 -23.69 -19.38 19.52
CA LEU A 808 -23.53 -19.16 18.08
C LEU A 808 -24.66 -18.26 17.54
N PRO A 809 -24.43 -17.50 16.45
CA PRO A 809 -25.49 -17.16 15.51
C PRO A 809 -25.25 -17.76 14.11
N VAL A 810 -26.40 -18.00 13.48
CA VAL A 810 -26.68 -18.76 12.26
C VAL A 810 -26.45 -17.91 11.01
N ALA A 811 -25.73 -18.45 10.03
CA ALA A 811 -25.59 -17.88 8.68
C ALA A 811 -26.68 -18.43 7.74
N TRP A 812 -27.29 -17.55 6.94
CA TRP A 812 -28.23 -17.90 5.88
C TRP A 812 -27.47 -18.03 4.55
N GLU A 813 -27.48 -19.23 3.95
CA GLU A 813 -27.04 -19.46 2.58
C GLU A 813 -28.25 -19.51 1.63
N VAL A 814 -28.16 -18.76 0.53
CA VAL A 814 -29.11 -18.77 -0.60
C VAL A 814 -28.47 -19.55 -1.75
N THR A 815 -29.10 -20.64 -2.16
CA THR A 815 -28.69 -21.48 -3.30
C THR A 815 -29.24 -20.95 -4.64
N PRO A 816 -28.48 -21.01 -5.75
CA PRO A 816 -29.05 -20.91 -7.09
C PRO A 816 -29.06 -22.26 -7.85
N GLU A 817 -30.18 -22.55 -8.52
CA GLU A 817 -30.38 -23.67 -9.47
C GLU A 817 -29.77 -23.41 -10.87
N PRO A 818 -29.51 -24.46 -11.70
CA PRO A 818 -28.77 -24.34 -12.95
C PRO A 818 -29.65 -24.21 -14.21
N GLY A 819 -29.19 -23.44 -15.20
CA GLY A 819 -29.86 -23.33 -16.51
C GLY A 819 -28.91 -23.05 -17.69
N LEU A 820 -28.84 -24.05 -18.59
CA LEU A 820 -28.66 -24.01 -20.06
C LEU A 820 -27.42 -23.36 -20.72
N VAL A 821 -26.71 -24.21 -21.48
CA VAL A 821 -25.60 -23.93 -22.41
C VAL A 821 -26.13 -23.84 -23.85
N PRO A 822 -25.59 -22.97 -24.73
CA PRO A 822 -25.59 -23.19 -26.17
C PRO A 822 -24.19 -23.44 -26.75
N ALA A 823 -24.19 -24.16 -27.87
CA ALA A 823 -23.08 -24.87 -28.47
C ALA A 823 -22.20 -24.06 -29.46
N ALA A 824 -20.94 -24.52 -29.53
CA ALA A 824 -19.90 -24.47 -30.57
C ALA A 824 -20.07 -23.63 -31.86
N ALA A 825 -18.95 -22.99 -32.24
CA ALA A 825 -18.54 -22.82 -33.64
C ALA A 825 -17.02 -23.01 -33.77
N THR A 826 -16.62 -23.81 -34.76
CA THR A 826 -15.26 -24.19 -35.16
C THR A 826 -14.71 -23.24 -36.23
N ASP A 827 -13.41 -22.94 -36.22
CA ASP A 827 -12.69 -22.64 -37.46
C ASP A 827 -11.18 -22.94 -37.39
N THR A 828 -10.62 -23.30 -38.54
CA THR A 828 -9.35 -24.03 -38.74
C THR A 828 -8.20 -23.21 -39.37
N HIS A 829 -6.96 -23.61 -39.02
CA HIS A 829 -5.66 -23.50 -39.73
C HIS A 829 -4.90 -22.15 -39.89
N SER A 830 -3.72 -22.00 -39.25
CA SER A 830 -2.38 -22.30 -39.85
C SER A 830 -1.16 -21.78 -39.03
N GLN A 831 -0.21 -22.73 -38.82
CA GLN A 831 1.26 -22.70 -38.63
C GLN A 831 2.03 -21.74 -37.67
N ASP A 832 2.73 -22.42 -36.75
CA ASP A 832 4.08 -22.22 -36.21
C ASP A 832 4.47 -20.94 -35.45
N ARG A 833 4.17 -20.96 -34.13
CA ARG A 833 5.08 -20.65 -33.01
C ARG A 833 4.46 -21.21 -31.73
N TRP A 834 5.26 -21.85 -30.87
CA TRP A 834 4.82 -22.43 -29.59
C TRP A 834 4.04 -21.39 -28.75
N ARG A 835 2.71 -21.57 -28.67
CA ARG A 835 1.81 -20.94 -27.69
C ARG A 835 0.81 -22.00 -27.26
N VAL A 836 0.81 -22.33 -25.96
CA VAL A 836 -0.10 -23.31 -25.35
C VAL A 836 -1.48 -22.68 -25.16
N ALA A 837 -2.52 -23.46 -25.45
CA ALA A 837 -3.93 -23.03 -25.45
C ALA A 837 -4.38 -22.52 -24.07
N GLY A 838 -5.00 -21.34 -24.02
CA GLY A 838 -5.59 -20.78 -22.79
C GLY A 838 -7.02 -21.27 -22.59
N GLY A 839 -7.27 -22.02 -21.51
CA GLY A 839 -8.59 -22.48 -21.08
C GLY A 839 -9.27 -21.52 -20.08
N TRP A 840 -10.61 -21.49 -20.09
CA TRP A 840 -11.45 -20.73 -19.15
C TRP A 840 -11.81 -21.56 -17.92
N VAL A 841 -11.78 -20.95 -16.74
CA VAL A 841 -12.12 -21.60 -15.46
C VAL A 841 -13.25 -20.84 -14.79
N LEU A 842 -14.33 -21.54 -14.43
CA LEU A 842 -15.32 -21.04 -13.45
C LEU A 842 -14.86 -21.39 -12.03
N LEU A 843 -14.70 -20.38 -11.18
CA LEU A 843 -14.53 -20.56 -9.73
C LEU A 843 -15.89 -20.68 -9.04
N SER A 844 -15.94 -21.27 -7.84
CA SER A 844 -17.14 -21.56 -7.03
C SER A 844 -17.97 -20.34 -6.59
N GLU A 845 -17.71 -19.16 -7.13
CA GLU A 845 -18.45 -17.90 -6.90
C GLU A 845 -18.93 -17.25 -8.22
N GLY A 846 -18.95 -17.99 -9.33
CA GLY A 846 -19.36 -17.44 -10.64
C GLY A 846 -18.34 -16.52 -11.31
N ARG A 847 -17.11 -16.41 -10.78
CA ARG A 847 -16.01 -15.65 -11.42
C ARG A 847 -15.27 -16.52 -12.43
N GLN A 848 -15.17 -16.05 -13.69
CA GLN A 848 -14.33 -16.67 -14.71
C GLN A 848 -12.89 -16.12 -14.65
N LYS A 849 -11.90 -17.00 -14.49
CA LYS A 849 -10.46 -16.68 -14.61
C LYS A 849 -9.84 -17.49 -15.76
N ARG A 850 -8.85 -16.93 -16.47
CA ARG A 850 -8.12 -17.62 -17.55
C ARG A 850 -6.69 -17.90 -17.10
N PHE A 851 -6.22 -19.13 -17.30
CA PHE A 851 -4.89 -19.56 -16.88
C PHE A 851 -4.05 -19.96 -18.10
N THR A 852 -2.74 -19.76 -18.01
CA THR A 852 -1.78 -20.30 -18.97
C THR A 852 -0.87 -21.33 -18.28
N LEU A 853 -0.68 -22.46 -18.97
CA LEU A 853 0.19 -23.55 -18.56
C LEU A 853 1.59 -23.31 -19.15
N LEU A 854 2.61 -23.21 -18.30
CA LEU A 854 4.02 -23.13 -18.70
C LEU A 854 4.76 -24.44 -18.38
#